data_AF-A0A507AJ60-F1
#
_entry.id   AF-A0A507AJ60-F1
#
_cell.length_a   1.000
_cell.length_b   1.000
_cell.length_c   1.000
_cell.angle_alpha   90.00
_cell.angle_beta   90.00
_cell.angle_gamma   90.00
#
_symmetry.space_group_name_H-M   'P 1'
#
loop_
_entity.id
_entity.type
_entity.pdbx_description
1 polymer ?
#
loop_
_entity_poly.entity_id
_entity_poly.type
_entity_poly.pdbx_seq_one_letter_code
_entity_poly.pdbx_strand_id
1 'polypeptide(L)'
;MGSLGNANASKELINLQLGWPSPRLFAAAGLLAGAQEVLTSEAEVAKALVYGPHLGHPPFRQSVAEWLTSMYNPSAGGVTSDRIAISNGASANLSNVLARFTDAGYTRRIFMVEPTYFLACPIFEDNGFHGKMRGVPENCEGIDVEYLRQELEKAEASAVQQAKAEGLPDEPRMKTGANYPNKIYKYVVYCTPTFANPSGKTYSLENRRALVKLAREHDVLVISDDVYDFLSWPADQNAATEVVAPLPPRLVDLDRELEGGSKWGNTLSNGSFSKIIGPGIRVGWAESTAAFIKELGEVGSSSSGGAPSHLASTFVDKMLRSHHLQEYITDTLIPTYRSRYYTLISSIESRLVPLGVTIENNKSSHSTPTTAGGYFLYVRLPSDLPVAKTVAAFAFKEYALRVAFGHMFVVAGDEGSIPRAEAHGGYARCLRLCWAWNEDKAIKEGVERLADAIVDIRRRTKAGEPIAPHPQRSRTFFVFYDPEYPISNNCFLSPSRVLHLSLFPPPKSQPRSITRKKDFVVIMDRVESSTNKPMETTTAVDIENKNGVLQPTRQDDVAAAYTNYFSENEPYTQKEARSLRWKLDRRLIPLLCFNIVLGAMDKVSTSTGALFGMREDTNSEGDRYSWLGSAFYFGYLVWCFPAASLLQKLPIAKLMCGIIFLWGIILISTAYTRTFPAMIALRVLLGILEAPIIPGGYLMLTMWYTRQYVQIQPDGTKEKVANVMDSEQSLRSGLMYTNLSTFFTAPIGYGVGAIAGGHQWKWFFITIGSISLVWSVIIGLFLPDNLIRAKFVTEREKAITVERLRADQTGIENKTFKKEQVWEALRDPKTWLMFFFNVFVSIPNGGLTNFQALVIKGLGYDSRTALLLTMPEAAVATVSSWLCNGGVWYLTRRWPKLQCRVGIIIGGEIIGMIASVFLYTLPLNAIHGRLAALWMAKFFLGPYIVSLALNVANIAGHTKKVTVQAVIFIAYCISNIIAPQFFKANQAPLYPLGMGAILGAYVLAIITIALYGLYCYWENCRRDRVDSTRGERVHVDTDFKDLTDKQNVHFRYVW
;
A
#
# COMPACT_ATOMS: atom_id res chain seq x y z
N MET A 1 -24.58 -54.53 4.42
CA MET A 1 -25.09 -53.70 3.31
C MET A 1 -26.00 -52.64 3.90
N GLY A 2 -25.56 -51.38 3.88
CA GLY A 2 -26.28 -50.20 4.35
C GLY A 2 -25.54 -48.98 3.80
N SER A 3 -26.28 -48.09 3.13
CA SER A 3 -25.83 -47.15 2.10
C SER A 3 -24.60 -46.28 2.42
N LEU A 4 -23.54 -46.41 1.62
CA LEU A 4 -22.55 -45.36 1.38
C LEU A 4 -23.21 -44.26 0.54
N GLY A 5 -23.84 -43.30 1.24
CA GLY A 5 -24.37 -42.09 0.62
C GLY A 5 -23.22 -41.19 0.17
N ASN A 6 -23.27 -40.77 -1.10
CA ASN A 6 -22.44 -39.71 -1.68
C ASN A 6 -22.45 -38.45 -0.79
N ALA A 7 -21.41 -38.25 0.02
CA ALA A 7 -21.20 -37.07 0.84
C ALA A 7 -20.10 -36.19 0.22
N ASN A 8 -20.40 -35.57 -0.93
CA ASN A 8 -19.56 -34.53 -1.51
C ASN A 8 -20.34 -33.22 -1.70
N ALA A 9 -21.12 -32.86 -0.68
CA ALA A 9 -21.42 -31.46 -0.42
C ALA A 9 -20.20 -30.89 0.31
N SER A 10 -19.57 -29.83 -0.22
CA SER A 10 -18.43 -29.18 0.42
C SER A 10 -18.82 -28.77 1.85
N LYS A 11 -18.27 -29.42 2.87
CA LYS A 11 -18.49 -29.03 4.27
C LYS A 11 -18.03 -27.58 4.46
N GLU A 12 -18.87 -26.76 5.08
CA GLU A 12 -18.52 -25.38 5.42
C GLU A 12 -17.34 -25.35 6.41
N LEU A 13 -16.38 -24.47 6.18
CA LEU A 13 -15.16 -24.34 6.98
C LEU A 13 -15.47 -23.71 8.34
N ILE A 14 -15.26 -24.46 9.42
CA ILE A 14 -15.35 -23.95 10.79
C ILE A 14 -13.98 -23.46 11.23
N ASN A 15 -13.92 -22.24 11.76
CA ASN A 15 -12.66 -21.60 12.11
C ASN A 15 -12.61 -21.24 13.60
N LEU A 16 -12.08 -22.15 14.41
CA LEU A 16 -11.82 -21.94 15.83
C LEU A 16 -10.46 -21.25 16.09
N GLN A 17 -9.77 -20.79 15.04
CA GLN A 17 -8.51 -20.06 15.15
C GLN A 17 -8.71 -18.54 15.26
N LEU A 18 -9.77 -17.96 14.68
CA LEU A 18 -9.97 -16.49 14.62
C LEU A 18 -10.13 -15.86 16.00
N GLY A 19 -9.37 -14.80 16.31
CA GLY A 19 -9.32 -14.13 17.62
C GLY A 19 -10.00 -12.76 17.70
N TRP A 20 -11.16 -12.59 17.05
CA TRP A 20 -11.94 -11.33 17.06
C TRP A 20 -13.46 -11.60 17.18
N PRO A 21 -14.29 -10.61 17.56
CA PRO A 21 -15.74 -10.80 17.67
C PRO A 21 -16.39 -11.12 16.32
N SER A 22 -17.50 -11.88 16.34
CA SER A 22 -18.41 -12.00 15.19
C SER A 22 -19.07 -10.66 14.85
N PRO A 23 -19.46 -10.39 13.58
CA PRO A 23 -20.02 -9.09 13.18
C PRO A 23 -21.27 -8.64 13.97
N ARG A 24 -22.10 -9.59 14.43
CA ARG A 24 -23.27 -9.28 15.27
C ARG A 24 -22.93 -8.75 16.67
N LEU A 25 -21.69 -8.94 17.10
CA LEU A 25 -21.15 -8.46 18.38
C LEU A 25 -20.33 -7.18 18.21
N PHE A 26 -20.44 -6.52 17.05
CA PHE A 26 -19.90 -5.17 16.91
C PHE A 26 -20.86 -4.16 17.54
N ALA A 27 -20.33 -3.24 18.36
CA ALA A 27 -21.10 -2.19 19.01
C ALA A 27 -21.48 -1.04 18.05
N ALA A 28 -21.98 -1.39 16.86
CA ALA A 28 -22.24 -0.46 15.75
C ALA A 28 -23.33 0.56 16.09
N ALA A 29 -24.35 0.17 16.85
CA ALA A 29 -25.45 1.06 17.25
C ALA A 29 -24.94 2.20 18.15
N GLY A 30 -24.19 1.88 19.20
CA GLY A 30 -23.57 2.89 20.06
C GLY A 30 -22.59 3.79 19.32
N LEU A 31 -21.80 3.21 18.42
CA LEU A 31 -20.87 4.00 17.60
C LEU A 31 -21.61 4.96 16.66
N LEU A 32 -22.71 4.51 16.05
CA LEU A 32 -23.55 5.35 15.21
C LEU A 32 -24.18 6.50 16.02
N ALA A 33 -24.69 6.21 17.22
CA ALA A 33 -25.26 7.25 18.09
C ALA A 33 -24.20 8.31 18.47
N GLY A 34 -23.00 7.86 18.87
CA GLY A 34 -21.89 8.77 19.15
C GLY A 34 -21.44 9.58 17.94
N ALA A 35 -21.41 8.96 16.75
CA ALA A 35 -21.10 9.64 15.50
C ALA A 35 -22.17 10.68 15.12
N GLN A 36 -23.45 10.37 15.29
CA GLN A 36 -24.55 11.31 15.04
C GLN A 36 -24.47 12.53 15.97
N GLU A 37 -24.22 12.32 17.27
CA GLU A 37 -24.08 13.41 18.23
C GLU A 37 -22.90 14.33 17.87
N VAL A 38 -21.74 13.75 17.54
CA VAL A 38 -20.56 14.55 17.16
C VAL A 38 -20.77 15.24 15.82
N LEU A 39 -21.25 14.54 14.78
CA LEU A 39 -21.28 15.04 13.41
C LEU A 39 -22.42 16.03 13.11
N THR A 40 -23.43 16.12 13.98
CA THR A 40 -24.53 17.09 13.85
C THR A 40 -24.34 18.36 14.67
N SER A 41 -23.38 18.37 15.61
CA SER A 41 -23.02 19.54 16.41
C SER A 41 -21.85 20.28 15.77
N GLU A 42 -22.07 21.51 15.31
CA GLU A 42 -21.04 22.35 14.69
C GLU A 42 -19.80 22.51 15.60
N ALA A 43 -20.03 22.71 16.90
CA ALA A 43 -18.96 22.88 17.89
C ALA A 43 -18.13 21.60 18.11
N GLU A 44 -18.76 20.42 18.02
CA GLU A 44 -18.06 19.14 18.20
C GLU A 44 -17.38 18.69 16.91
N VAL A 45 -18.01 18.87 15.74
CA VAL A 45 -17.40 18.65 14.42
C VAL A 45 -16.12 19.45 14.25
N ALA A 46 -16.14 20.74 14.61
CA ALA A 46 -14.98 21.62 14.49
C ALA A 46 -13.79 21.11 15.31
N LYS A 47 -14.03 20.46 16.46
CA LYS A 47 -12.99 19.82 17.27
C LYS A 47 -12.58 18.45 16.72
N ALA A 48 -13.51 17.70 16.14
CA ALA A 48 -13.30 16.32 15.71
C ALA A 48 -12.61 16.19 14.34
N LEU A 49 -12.79 17.16 13.43
CA LEU A 49 -12.25 17.12 12.06
C LEU A 49 -10.94 17.90 11.86
N VAL A 50 -10.34 18.42 12.93
CA VAL A 50 -9.02 19.07 12.93
C VAL A 50 -7.94 18.16 13.52
N TYR A 51 -6.67 18.57 13.45
CA TYR A 51 -5.60 17.88 14.15
C TYR A 51 -5.86 17.85 15.65
N GLY A 52 -5.82 16.65 16.23
CA GLY A 52 -6.02 16.43 17.66
C GLY A 52 -4.76 16.74 18.49
N PRO A 53 -4.88 16.89 19.82
CA PRO A 53 -3.71 16.99 20.69
C PRO A 53 -2.84 15.72 20.63
N HIS A 54 -1.55 15.86 20.93
CA HIS A 54 -0.57 14.75 20.86
C HIS A 54 -0.98 13.53 21.69
N LEU A 55 -1.52 13.77 22.90
CA LEU A 55 -1.97 12.72 23.82
C LEU A 55 -3.38 12.20 23.51
N GLY A 56 -4.11 12.84 22.59
CA GLY A 56 -5.48 12.51 22.22
C GLY A 56 -6.52 13.48 22.72
N HIS A 57 -7.76 13.27 22.25
CA HIS A 57 -8.91 14.10 22.56
C HIS A 57 -9.09 14.21 24.09
N PRO A 58 -8.98 15.40 24.71
CA PRO A 58 -8.97 15.53 26.17
C PRO A 58 -10.25 15.04 26.86
N PRO A 59 -11.46 15.34 26.34
CA PRO A 59 -12.71 14.78 26.85
C PRO A 59 -12.69 13.25 26.89
N PHE A 60 -12.14 12.61 25.85
CA PHE A 60 -12.04 11.15 25.78
C PHE A 60 -11.05 10.56 26.78
N ARG A 61 -9.89 11.20 26.97
CA ARG A 61 -8.89 10.78 27.97
C ARG A 61 -9.48 10.79 29.37
N GLN A 62 -10.32 11.78 29.68
CA GLN A 62 -11.07 11.85 30.94
C GLN A 62 -12.07 10.70 31.05
N SER A 63 -12.89 10.48 30.03
CA SER A 63 -13.88 9.38 30.01
C SER A 63 -13.23 8.01 30.17
N VAL A 64 -12.08 7.77 29.53
CA VAL A 64 -11.31 6.53 29.70
C VAL A 64 -10.79 6.41 31.13
N ALA A 65 -10.22 7.47 31.71
CA ALA A 65 -9.72 7.45 33.08
C ALA A 65 -10.82 7.16 34.11
N GLU A 66 -11.99 7.80 33.98
CA GLU A 66 -13.17 7.56 34.82
C GLU A 66 -13.68 6.13 34.66
N TRP A 67 -13.80 5.64 33.43
CA TRP A 67 -14.24 4.28 33.15
C TRP A 67 -13.28 3.24 33.76
N LEU A 68 -11.97 3.36 33.55
CA LEU A 68 -10.97 2.47 34.14
C LEU A 68 -10.99 2.52 35.67
N THR A 69 -11.18 3.70 36.26
CA THR A 69 -11.35 3.84 37.71
C THR A 69 -12.56 3.05 38.21
N SER A 70 -13.69 3.17 37.52
CA SER A 70 -14.91 2.44 37.89
C SER A 70 -14.77 0.92 37.77
N MET A 71 -14.00 0.44 36.79
CA MET A 71 -13.86 -1.00 36.52
C MET A 71 -12.83 -1.68 37.43
N TYR A 72 -11.69 -1.04 37.69
CA TYR A 72 -10.59 -1.65 38.44
C TYR A 72 -10.54 -1.24 39.91
N ASN A 73 -11.13 -0.10 40.28
CA ASN A 73 -11.12 0.45 41.63
C ASN A 73 -9.73 0.38 42.32
N PRO A 74 -8.68 1.00 41.72
CA PRO A 74 -7.30 0.85 42.18
C PRO A 74 -7.10 1.43 43.59
N SER A 75 -6.44 0.68 44.48
CA SER A 75 -6.25 1.08 45.89
C SER A 75 -5.32 2.29 46.05
N ALA A 76 -4.41 2.51 45.11
CA ALA A 76 -3.51 3.68 45.08
C ALA A 76 -4.21 4.98 44.61
N GLY A 77 -5.54 5.00 44.53
CA GLY A 77 -6.36 6.11 44.03
C GLY A 77 -6.64 6.02 42.54
N GLY A 78 -7.75 6.66 42.13
CA GLY A 78 -8.31 6.59 40.77
C GLY A 78 -7.33 6.95 39.65
N VAL A 79 -7.66 6.49 38.45
CA VAL A 79 -6.94 6.81 37.21
C VAL A 79 -7.28 8.24 36.80
N THR A 80 -6.26 9.03 36.50
CA THR A 80 -6.38 10.43 36.09
C THR A 80 -6.06 10.58 34.60
N SER A 81 -6.61 11.59 33.93
CA SER A 81 -6.48 11.75 32.47
C SER A 81 -5.05 12.06 32.00
N ASP A 82 -4.19 12.64 32.83
CA ASP A 82 -2.76 12.84 32.58
C ASP A 82 -1.97 11.52 32.51
N ARG A 83 -2.54 10.43 33.00
CA ARG A 83 -2.02 9.07 32.89
C ARG A 83 -2.55 8.29 31.68
N ILE A 84 -3.32 8.94 30.80
CA ILE A 84 -3.88 8.31 29.59
C ILE A 84 -3.34 8.99 28.33
N ALA A 85 -2.82 8.20 27.40
CA ALA A 85 -2.60 8.58 26.00
C ALA A 85 -3.48 7.75 25.07
N ILE A 86 -4.09 8.37 24.06
CA ILE A 86 -4.93 7.68 23.08
C ILE A 86 -4.06 7.16 21.94
N SER A 87 -4.39 5.95 21.49
CA SER A 87 -3.68 5.26 20.40
C SER A 87 -4.65 4.70 19.36
N ASN A 88 -4.11 4.23 18.24
CA ASN A 88 -4.85 3.52 17.20
C ASN A 88 -4.94 2.01 17.46
N GLY A 89 -5.02 1.62 18.74
CA GLY A 89 -5.08 0.24 19.23
C GLY A 89 -3.74 -0.30 19.72
N ALA A 90 -3.80 -1.42 20.46
CA ALA A 90 -2.68 -1.98 21.22
C ALA A 90 -1.39 -2.20 20.41
N SER A 91 -1.48 -2.75 19.19
CA SER A 91 -0.30 -3.03 18.35
C SER A 91 0.46 -1.77 17.93
N ALA A 92 -0.27 -0.69 17.59
CA ALA A 92 0.38 0.54 17.15
C ALA A 92 0.90 1.35 18.36
N ASN A 93 0.21 1.26 19.49
CA ASN A 93 0.72 1.79 20.75
C ASN A 93 2.04 1.12 21.17
N LEU A 94 2.14 -0.21 21.05
CA LEU A 94 3.38 -0.96 21.31
C LEU A 94 4.55 -0.39 20.48
N SER A 95 4.34 -0.11 19.19
CA SER A 95 5.38 0.52 18.36
C SER A 95 5.76 1.92 18.84
N ASN A 96 4.80 2.75 19.26
CA ASN A 96 5.09 4.10 19.77
C ASN A 96 5.89 4.05 21.07
N VAL A 97 5.56 3.11 21.95
CA VAL A 97 6.26 2.88 23.22
C VAL A 97 7.70 2.47 22.96
N LEU A 98 7.94 1.53 22.06
CA LEU A 98 9.30 1.11 21.68
C LEU A 98 10.08 2.27 21.06
N ALA A 99 9.48 3.02 20.14
CA ALA A 99 10.13 4.18 19.52
C ALA A 99 10.56 5.23 20.56
N ARG A 100 9.77 5.44 21.62
CA ARG A 100 10.04 6.44 22.65
C ARG A 100 11.01 5.98 23.74
N PHE A 101 10.79 4.79 24.29
CA PHE A 101 11.40 4.34 25.55
C PHE A 101 12.44 3.22 25.38
N THR A 102 12.75 2.84 24.15
CA THR A 102 13.78 1.83 23.86
C THR A 102 14.77 2.33 22.82
N ASP A 103 15.95 1.73 22.80
CA ASP A 103 16.97 1.99 21.80
C ASP A 103 17.67 0.67 21.46
N ALA A 104 17.75 0.31 20.17
CA ALA A 104 18.37 -0.96 19.77
C ALA A 104 19.87 -1.03 20.10
N GLY A 105 20.55 0.09 20.36
CA GLY A 105 21.93 0.13 20.86
C GLY A 105 22.03 -0.09 22.38
N TYR A 106 21.03 0.34 23.16
CA TYR A 106 21.08 0.26 24.63
C TYR A 106 20.20 -0.84 25.22
N THR A 107 18.94 -0.94 24.79
CA THR A 107 18.00 -1.96 25.24
C THR A 107 18.53 -3.34 24.81
N ARG A 108 18.91 -4.14 25.82
CA ARG A 108 19.74 -5.33 25.64
C ARG A 108 18.94 -6.52 25.10
N ARG A 109 17.74 -6.73 25.65
CA ARG A 109 16.84 -7.84 25.29
C ARG A 109 15.36 -7.44 25.41
N ILE A 110 14.55 -8.12 24.61
CA ILE A 110 13.08 -8.13 24.72
C ILE A 110 12.68 -9.52 25.20
N PHE A 111 12.03 -9.61 26.34
CA PHE A 111 11.50 -10.85 26.89
C PHE A 111 10.01 -10.96 26.56
N MET A 112 9.62 -12.04 25.91
CA MET A 112 8.24 -12.31 25.52
C MET A 112 7.77 -13.57 26.23
N VAL A 113 6.62 -13.49 26.88
CA VAL A 113 6.04 -14.66 27.57
C VAL A 113 5.63 -15.72 26.55
N GLU A 114 5.96 -16.98 26.80
CA GLU A 114 5.70 -18.13 25.94
C GLU A 114 4.73 -19.13 26.58
N PRO A 115 3.71 -19.59 25.82
CA PRO A 115 3.42 -19.24 24.43
C PRO A 115 2.96 -17.78 24.26
N THR A 116 3.33 -17.13 23.16
CA THR A 116 3.17 -15.66 22.99
C THR A 116 2.14 -15.25 21.94
N TYR A 117 1.67 -14.00 21.99
CA TYR A 117 0.98 -13.38 20.86
C TYR A 117 1.99 -13.06 19.74
N PHE A 118 2.23 -14.05 18.88
CA PHE A 118 3.28 -14.01 17.85
C PHE A 118 3.20 -12.84 16.87
N LEU A 119 2.02 -12.22 16.67
CA LEU A 119 1.87 -11.04 15.82
C LEU A 119 2.50 -9.77 16.44
N ALA A 120 2.92 -9.81 17.70
CA ALA A 120 3.72 -8.75 18.30
C ALA A 120 5.20 -8.83 17.90
N CYS A 121 5.75 -10.02 17.58
CA CYS A 121 7.17 -10.18 17.24
C CYS A 121 7.62 -9.27 16.09
N PRO A 122 6.89 -9.16 14.95
CA PRO A 122 7.28 -8.24 13.88
C PRO A 122 7.37 -6.77 14.33
N ILE A 123 6.58 -6.35 15.32
CA ILE A 123 6.62 -4.97 15.83
C ILE A 123 7.94 -4.71 16.56
N PHE A 124 8.46 -5.68 17.31
CA PHE A 124 9.78 -5.58 17.92
C PHE A 124 10.89 -5.61 16.86
N GLU A 125 10.78 -6.47 15.84
CA GLU A 125 11.73 -6.53 14.71
C GLU A 125 11.81 -5.20 13.95
N ASP A 126 10.65 -4.61 13.62
CA ASP A 126 10.53 -3.31 12.96
C ASP A 126 11.15 -2.16 13.78
N ASN A 127 11.19 -2.31 15.11
CA ASN A 127 11.84 -1.36 16.03
C ASN A 127 13.32 -1.68 16.30
N GLY A 128 13.93 -2.58 15.50
CA GLY A 128 15.36 -2.87 15.54
C GLY A 128 15.78 -3.98 16.51
N PHE A 129 14.84 -4.76 17.04
CA PHE A 129 15.11 -5.84 18.01
C PHE A 129 15.27 -7.23 17.37
N HIS A 130 15.54 -7.30 16.07
CA HIS A 130 15.83 -8.56 15.39
C HIS A 130 17.00 -9.30 16.08
N GLY A 131 16.79 -10.57 16.43
CA GLY A 131 17.76 -11.40 17.18
C GLY A 131 17.90 -11.08 18.68
N LYS A 132 17.18 -10.08 19.21
CA LYS A 132 17.21 -9.68 20.63
C LYS A 132 16.01 -10.17 21.46
N MET A 133 15.01 -10.76 20.81
CA MET A 133 13.84 -11.32 21.49
C MET A 133 14.18 -12.68 22.14
N ARG A 134 13.68 -12.93 23.34
CA ARG A 134 13.84 -14.18 24.08
C ARG A 134 12.52 -14.59 24.72
N GLY A 135 12.22 -15.87 24.66
CA GLY A 135 11.05 -16.46 25.30
C GLY A 135 11.21 -16.69 26.78
N VAL A 136 10.15 -16.42 27.54
CA VAL A 136 10.04 -16.70 28.98
C VAL A 136 8.85 -17.64 29.21
N PRO A 137 9.06 -18.86 29.72
CA PRO A 137 7.96 -19.80 29.97
C PRO A 137 6.90 -19.27 30.95
N GLU A 138 5.67 -19.76 30.82
CA GLU A 138 4.63 -19.65 31.84
C GLU A 138 4.54 -20.90 32.72
N ASN A 139 4.38 -20.72 34.03
CA ASN A 139 4.03 -21.77 34.99
C ASN A 139 2.53 -21.74 35.33
N CYS A 140 2.10 -22.35 36.44
CA CYS A 140 0.69 -22.35 36.86
C CYS A 140 0.20 -21.00 37.41
N GLU A 141 1.11 -20.14 37.87
CA GLU A 141 0.82 -18.86 38.49
C GLU A 141 0.93 -17.67 37.52
N GLY A 142 1.58 -17.85 36.36
CA GLY A 142 1.79 -16.82 35.36
C GLY A 142 3.15 -16.94 34.68
N ILE A 143 3.81 -15.81 34.41
CA ILE A 143 5.19 -15.79 33.90
C ILE A 143 6.14 -16.44 34.91
N ASP A 144 7.11 -17.23 34.45
CA ASP A 144 8.17 -17.75 35.31
C ASP A 144 9.17 -16.63 35.66
N VAL A 145 8.92 -15.98 36.79
CA VAL A 145 9.72 -14.84 37.29
C VAL A 145 11.15 -15.26 37.63
N GLU A 146 11.36 -16.49 38.10
CA GLU A 146 12.70 -16.99 38.43
C GLU A 146 13.52 -17.27 37.17
N TYR A 147 12.90 -17.91 36.17
CA TYR A 147 13.53 -18.05 34.85
C TYR A 147 13.89 -16.68 34.25
N LEU A 148 12.97 -15.71 34.31
CA LEU A 148 13.22 -14.36 33.83
C LEU A 148 14.39 -13.69 34.55
N ARG A 149 14.49 -13.82 35.89
CA ARG A 149 15.61 -13.30 36.68
C ARG A 149 16.94 -13.86 36.19
N GLN A 150 17.03 -15.18 36.02
CA GLN A 150 18.25 -15.83 35.52
C GLN A 150 18.64 -15.36 34.12
N GLU A 151 17.68 -15.18 33.22
CA GLU A 151 17.96 -14.68 31.87
C GLU A 151 18.35 -13.19 31.84
N LEU A 152 17.79 -12.37 32.73
CA LEU A 152 18.21 -10.98 32.93
C LEU A 152 19.66 -10.91 33.42
N GLU A 153 20.03 -11.72 34.42
CA GLU A 153 21.39 -11.80 34.96
C GLU A 153 22.40 -12.32 33.91
N LYS A 154 22.03 -13.32 33.11
CA LYS A 154 22.87 -13.81 32.00
C LYS A 154 23.07 -12.75 30.93
N ALA A 155 22.00 -12.04 30.56
CA ALA A 155 22.06 -10.95 29.61
C ALA A 155 22.93 -9.79 30.13
N GLU A 156 22.86 -9.52 31.44
CA GLU A 156 23.70 -8.55 32.13
C GLU A 156 25.18 -8.93 32.04
N ALA A 157 25.52 -10.14 32.49
CA ALA A 157 26.89 -10.63 32.53
C ALA A 157 27.53 -10.67 31.12
N SER A 158 26.76 -11.12 30.12
CA SER A 158 27.22 -11.18 28.73
C SER A 158 27.51 -9.79 28.15
N ALA A 159 26.64 -8.81 28.42
CA ALA A 159 26.84 -7.44 27.94
C ALA A 159 28.05 -6.76 28.61
N VAL A 160 28.24 -6.96 29.92
CA VAL A 160 29.41 -6.44 30.65
C VAL A 160 30.71 -7.07 30.14
N GLN A 161 30.72 -8.37 29.86
CA GLN A 161 31.88 -9.05 29.27
C GLN A 161 32.19 -8.53 27.87
N GLN A 162 31.17 -8.35 27.02
CA GLN A 162 31.33 -7.82 25.68
C GLN A 162 31.87 -6.37 25.70
N ALA A 163 31.31 -5.50 26.54
CA ALA A 163 31.76 -4.12 26.67
C ALA A 163 33.24 -4.05 27.11
N LYS A 164 33.65 -4.90 28.07
CA LYS A 164 35.06 -5.04 28.49
C LYS A 164 35.97 -5.51 27.35
N ALA A 165 35.53 -6.48 26.55
CA ALA A 165 36.30 -7.00 25.43
C ALA A 165 36.48 -5.95 24.30
N GLU A 166 35.49 -5.09 24.10
CA GLU A 166 35.48 -4.05 23.06
C GLU A 166 36.09 -2.72 23.54
N GLY A 167 36.51 -2.61 24.81
CA GLY A 167 37.05 -1.38 25.39
C GLY A 167 36.02 -0.24 25.48
N LEU A 168 34.73 -0.56 25.46
CA LEU A 168 33.64 0.40 25.53
C LEU A 168 33.19 0.61 26.99
N PRO A 169 32.87 1.85 27.40
CA PRO A 169 32.23 2.09 28.69
C PRO A 169 30.82 1.47 28.72
N ASP A 170 30.43 0.87 29.85
CA ASP A 170 29.06 0.38 30.09
C ASP A 170 28.12 1.55 30.47
N GLU A 171 28.14 2.60 29.65
CA GLU A 171 27.31 3.78 29.82
C GLU A 171 26.23 3.84 28.72
N PRO A 172 24.97 4.17 29.05
CA PRO A 172 23.93 4.35 28.07
C PRO A 172 24.32 5.43 27.05
N ARG A 173 24.45 5.05 25.77
CA ARG A 173 24.33 6.02 24.68
C ARG A 173 22.86 6.46 24.61
N MET A 174 22.50 7.44 25.43
CA MET A 174 21.15 8.01 25.39
C MET A 174 20.91 8.64 24.01
N LYS A 175 19.68 8.55 23.51
CA LYS A 175 19.27 9.37 22.37
C LYS A 175 19.43 10.83 22.77
N THR A 176 20.46 11.51 22.26
CA THR A 176 20.76 12.90 22.59
C THR A 176 19.96 13.85 21.70
N GLY A 177 19.48 14.96 22.28
CA GLY A 177 18.72 16.00 21.58
C GLY A 177 17.48 16.43 22.38
N ALA A 178 17.07 17.69 22.21
CA ALA A 178 15.98 18.31 22.98
C ALA A 178 14.62 17.58 22.89
N ASN A 179 14.45 16.70 21.90
CA ASN A 179 13.20 16.00 21.62
C ASN A 179 13.15 14.56 22.13
N TYR A 180 14.22 14.03 22.74
CA TYR A 180 14.26 12.65 23.24
C TYR A 180 14.11 12.60 24.77
N PRO A 181 13.42 11.58 25.31
CA PRO A 181 13.19 11.51 26.74
C PRO A 181 14.50 11.15 27.45
N ASN A 182 14.70 11.69 28.66
CA ASN A 182 15.82 11.29 29.54
C ASN A 182 15.62 9.88 30.14
N LYS A 183 14.83 9.00 29.49
CA LYS A 183 14.56 7.62 29.94
C LYS A 183 14.48 6.65 28.77
N ILE A 184 15.38 5.68 28.79
CA ILE A 184 15.34 4.46 27.97
C ILE A 184 15.45 3.28 28.95
N TYR A 185 14.68 2.23 28.73
CA TYR A 185 14.74 1.02 29.57
C TYR A 185 15.76 0.02 29.03
N LYS A 186 16.43 -0.66 29.96
CA LYS A 186 17.47 -1.65 29.67
C LYS A 186 16.90 -2.94 29.09
N TYR A 187 15.73 -3.34 29.57
CA TYR A 187 15.01 -4.52 29.14
C TYR A 187 13.53 -4.20 28.93
N VAL A 188 12.84 -5.03 28.13
CA VAL A 188 11.38 -4.96 27.97
C VAL A 188 10.81 -6.36 28.22
N VAL A 189 9.68 -6.44 28.91
CA VAL A 189 8.86 -7.65 29.02
C VAL A 189 7.51 -7.40 28.36
N TYR A 190 7.08 -8.29 27.47
CA TYR A 190 5.76 -8.25 26.84
C TYR A 190 4.91 -9.44 27.28
N CYS A 191 3.73 -9.15 27.80
CA CYS A 191 2.83 -10.15 28.38
C CYS A 191 1.34 -9.79 28.24
N THR A 192 0.47 -10.77 28.50
CA THR A 192 -0.98 -10.60 28.60
C THR A 192 -1.42 -11.21 29.94
N PRO A 193 -1.44 -10.43 31.04
CA PRO A 193 -1.58 -10.98 32.40
C PRO A 193 -2.94 -11.60 32.71
N THR A 194 -3.99 -11.24 31.97
CA THR A 194 -5.37 -11.71 32.19
C THR A 194 -5.88 -12.35 30.90
N PHE A 195 -6.36 -13.60 30.99
CA PHE A 195 -6.83 -14.39 29.85
C PHE A 195 -5.84 -14.41 28.67
N ALA A 196 -4.61 -14.78 28.97
CA ALA A 196 -3.45 -14.70 28.10
C ALA A 196 -3.69 -15.28 26.69
N ASN A 197 -3.15 -14.63 25.67
CA ASN A 197 -3.18 -15.18 24.31
C ASN A 197 -1.82 -15.84 24.00
N PRO A 198 -1.76 -17.18 23.82
CA PRO A 198 -2.86 -18.11 23.59
C PRO A 198 -3.32 -18.96 24.78
N SER A 199 -2.61 -18.95 25.91
CA SER A 199 -2.75 -19.96 26.97
C SER A 199 -4.06 -19.87 27.75
N GLY A 200 -4.76 -18.74 27.70
CA GLY A 200 -5.98 -18.47 28.46
C GLY A 200 -5.74 -18.24 29.95
N LYS A 201 -4.48 -18.26 30.41
CA LYS A 201 -4.11 -18.12 31.82
C LYS A 201 -4.31 -16.71 32.34
N THR A 202 -4.58 -16.60 33.63
CA THR A 202 -4.59 -15.32 34.36
C THR A 202 -3.59 -15.41 35.49
N TYR A 203 -2.67 -14.44 35.56
CA TYR A 203 -1.59 -14.41 36.53
C TYR A 203 -2.15 -14.15 37.93
N SER A 204 -1.61 -14.87 38.92
CA SER A 204 -1.95 -14.64 40.32
C SER A 204 -1.42 -13.29 40.81
N LEU A 205 -2.02 -12.79 41.91
CA LEU A 205 -1.60 -11.54 42.52
C LEU A 205 -0.13 -11.58 42.98
N GLU A 206 0.32 -12.72 43.50
CA GLU A 206 1.71 -12.92 43.91
C GLU A 206 2.65 -12.85 42.71
N ASN A 207 2.33 -13.54 41.62
CA ASN A 207 3.11 -13.50 40.38
C ASN A 207 3.22 -12.07 39.82
N ARG A 208 2.09 -11.34 39.80
CA ARG A 208 2.04 -9.93 39.36
C ARG A 208 2.93 -9.04 40.24
N ARG A 209 2.86 -9.16 41.57
CA ARG A 209 3.71 -8.39 42.50
C ARG A 209 5.19 -8.73 42.32
N ALA A 210 5.53 -10.01 42.14
CA ALA A 210 6.90 -10.46 41.93
C ALA A 210 7.48 -9.91 40.61
N LEU A 211 6.69 -9.89 39.53
CA LEU A 211 7.10 -9.33 38.24
C LEU A 211 7.38 -7.82 38.34
N VAL A 212 6.53 -7.04 39.01
CA VAL A 212 6.74 -5.60 39.18
C VAL A 212 8.00 -5.31 40.01
N LYS A 213 8.25 -6.08 41.07
CA LYS A 213 9.49 -5.95 41.87
C LYS A 213 10.74 -6.23 41.03
N LEU A 214 10.75 -7.35 40.31
CA LEU A 214 11.85 -7.70 39.41
C LEU A 214 12.07 -6.64 38.33
N ALA A 215 10.99 -6.06 37.80
CA ALA A 215 11.06 -5.03 36.78
C ALA A 215 11.76 -3.75 37.30
N ARG A 216 11.50 -3.36 38.55
CA ARG A 216 12.20 -2.24 39.20
C ARG A 216 13.66 -2.55 39.48
N GLU A 217 13.96 -3.77 39.94
CA GLU A 217 15.33 -4.22 40.26
C GLU A 217 16.27 -4.17 39.04
N HIS A 218 15.78 -4.57 37.85
CA HIS A 218 16.62 -4.71 36.65
C HIS A 218 16.40 -3.62 35.58
N ASP A 219 15.64 -2.57 35.87
CA ASP A 219 15.25 -1.53 34.91
C ASP A 219 14.52 -2.07 33.66
N VAL A 220 13.48 -2.87 33.91
CA VAL A 220 12.62 -3.47 32.88
C VAL A 220 11.38 -2.63 32.67
N LEU A 221 10.99 -2.40 31.42
CA LEU A 221 9.64 -1.95 31.07
C LEU A 221 8.74 -3.14 30.80
N VAL A 222 7.73 -3.35 31.65
CA VAL A 222 6.70 -4.38 31.45
C VAL A 222 5.53 -3.77 30.69
N ILE A 223 5.29 -4.25 29.48
CA ILE A 223 4.15 -3.87 28.64
C ILE A 223 3.10 -4.98 28.73
N SER A 224 1.95 -4.66 29.33
CA SER A 224 0.82 -5.60 29.46
C SER A 224 -0.29 -5.26 28.47
N ASP A 225 -0.65 -6.23 27.62
CA ASP A 225 -1.86 -6.12 26.81
C ASP A 225 -3.09 -6.48 27.64
N ASP A 226 -3.78 -5.47 28.20
CA ASP A 226 -4.96 -5.64 29.07
C ASP A 226 -6.26 -5.57 28.25
N VAL A 227 -6.29 -6.25 27.10
CA VAL A 227 -7.35 -6.13 26.08
C VAL A 227 -8.56 -7.04 26.29
N TYR A 228 -8.47 -7.99 27.23
CA TYR A 228 -9.51 -8.99 27.51
C TYR A 228 -10.17 -8.83 28.88
N ASP A 229 -9.62 -7.99 29.76
CA ASP A 229 -10.02 -7.89 31.17
C ASP A 229 -11.53 -7.72 31.35
N PHE A 230 -12.14 -6.82 30.58
CA PHE A 230 -13.58 -6.50 30.67
C PHE A 230 -14.52 -7.62 30.21
N LEU A 231 -13.97 -8.74 29.72
CA LEU A 231 -14.73 -9.92 29.30
C LEU A 231 -14.62 -11.02 30.35
N SER A 232 -14.98 -10.70 31.60
CA SER A 232 -14.83 -11.57 32.78
C SER A 232 -16.17 -11.83 33.46
N TRP A 233 -16.40 -13.06 33.89
CA TRP A 233 -17.58 -13.50 34.63
C TRP A 233 -17.21 -14.52 35.72
N PRO A 234 -18.08 -14.73 36.74
CA PRO A 234 -17.85 -15.76 37.75
C PRO A 234 -17.71 -17.14 37.10
N ALA A 235 -16.72 -17.92 37.53
CA ALA A 235 -16.50 -19.26 36.98
C ALA A 235 -17.62 -20.25 37.35
N ASP A 236 -18.37 -19.97 38.42
CA ASP A 236 -19.57 -20.71 38.78
C ASP A 236 -20.62 -20.59 37.67
N GLN A 237 -20.94 -21.72 37.04
CA GLN A 237 -21.92 -21.78 35.95
C GLN A 237 -23.34 -21.43 36.44
N ASN A 238 -23.63 -21.57 37.73
CA ASN A 238 -24.94 -21.27 38.31
C ASN A 238 -25.09 -19.79 38.72
N ALA A 239 -24.02 -19.01 38.70
CA ALA A 239 -24.11 -17.57 38.97
C ALA A 239 -25.01 -16.88 37.92
N ALA A 240 -25.74 -15.83 38.31
CA ALA A 240 -26.60 -15.09 37.39
C ALA A 240 -25.78 -14.52 36.21
N THR A 241 -26.37 -14.53 35.00
CA THR A 241 -25.71 -14.12 33.73
C THR A 241 -25.25 -12.68 33.68
N GLU A 242 -25.82 -11.84 34.54
CA GLU A 242 -25.59 -10.40 34.58
C GLU A 242 -24.48 -10.00 35.59
N VAL A 243 -23.96 -10.98 36.34
CA VAL A 243 -22.90 -10.74 37.33
C VAL A 243 -21.55 -10.63 36.63
N VAL A 244 -20.92 -9.47 36.76
CA VAL A 244 -19.54 -9.23 36.34
C VAL A 244 -18.59 -9.68 37.44
N ALA A 245 -17.54 -10.43 37.08
CA ALA A 245 -16.52 -10.84 38.05
C ALA A 245 -15.58 -9.69 38.41
N PRO A 246 -15.07 -9.63 39.65
CA PRO A 246 -14.05 -8.66 40.03
C PRO A 246 -12.80 -8.85 39.16
N LEU A 247 -12.24 -7.75 38.67
CA LEU A 247 -11.03 -7.77 37.85
C LEU A 247 -9.78 -7.88 38.75
N PRO A 248 -8.78 -8.68 38.36
CA PRO A 248 -7.52 -8.72 39.10
C PRO A 248 -6.80 -7.36 38.98
N PRO A 249 -6.05 -6.93 40.02
CA PRO A 249 -5.24 -5.72 39.93
C PRO A 249 -4.28 -5.76 38.74
N ARG A 250 -4.21 -4.67 37.96
CA ARG A 250 -3.30 -4.58 36.82
C ARG A 250 -1.88 -4.33 37.29
N LEU A 251 -0.90 -4.70 36.46
CA LEU A 251 0.51 -4.44 36.76
C LEU A 251 0.80 -2.95 36.98
N VAL A 252 0.14 -2.07 36.22
CA VAL A 252 0.26 -0.60 36.36
C VAL A 252 -0.29 -0.06 37.69
N ASP A 253 -1.31 -0.71 38.26
CA ASP A 253 -1.87 -0.32 39.55
C ASP A 253 -0.95 -0.79 40.68
N LEU A 254 -0.44 -2.02 40.60
CA LEU A 254 0.51 -2.58 41.57
C LEU A 254 1.84 -1.81 41.58
N ASP A 255 2.30 -1.34 40.43
CA ASP A 255 3.49 -0.48 40.32
C ASP A 255 3.27 0.93 40.91
N ARG A 256 2.04 1.32 41.24
CA ARG A 256 1.77 2.52 42.05
C ARG A 256 1.68 2.21 43.53
N GLU A 257 1.12 1.06 43.88
CA GLU A 257 0.98 0.61 45.27
C GLU A 257 2.31 0.30 45.95
N LEU A 258 3.26 -0.29 45.22
CA LEU A 258 4.54 -0.72 45.78
C LEU A 258 5.48 0.47 46.05
N GLU A 259 6.05 0.53 47.26
CA GLU A 259 7.05 1.54 47.64
C GLU A 259 8.33 1.48 46.79
N GLY A 260 8.99 2.62 46.60
CA GLY A 260 10.26 2.71 45.84
C GLY A 260 10.12 2.83 44.32
N GLY A 261 8.97 3.26 43.81
CA GLY A 261 8.75 3.50 42.37
C GLY A 261 9.50 4.74 41.84
N SER A 262 9.92 4.68 40.58
CA SER A 262 10.49 5.86 39.89
C SER A 262 9.39 6.76 39.34
N LYS A 263 9.70 8.03 39.02
CA LYS A 263 8.75 8.93 38.34
C LYS A 263 8.25 8.39 36.99
N TRP A 264 9.01 7.50 36.36
CA TRP A 264 8.70 6.88 35.07
C TRP A 264 7.87 5.61 35.21
N GLY A 265 7.84 4.98 36.40
CA GLY A 265 7.33 3.63 36.59
C GLY A 265 8.18 2.57 35.88
N ASN A 266 7.68 1.33 35.87
CA ASN A 266 8.26 0.20 35.16
C ASN A 266 7.18 -0.63 34.42
N THR A 267 5.93 -0.15 34.42
CA THR A 267 4.80 -0.86 33.84
C THR A 267 3.95 0.06 32.95
N LEU A 268 3.36 -0.53 31.91
CA LEU A 268 2.46 0.12 30.98
C LEU A 268 1.28 -0.82 30.69
N SER A 269 0.07 -0.36 30.96
CA SER A 269 -1.15 -1.01 30.49
C SER A 269 -1.46 -0.55 29.05
N ASN A 270 -1.53 -1.52 28.14
CA ASN A 270 -1.76 -1.33 26.72
C ASN A 270 -3.17 -1.82 26.34
N GLY A 271 -4.12 -0.89 26.27
CA GLY A 271 -5.54 -1.18 26.07
C GLY A 271 -6.04 -0.98 24.63
N SER A 272 -7.16 -1.63 24.29
CA SER A 272 -7.82 -1.45 23.00
C SER A 272 -9.32 -1.73 23.04
N PHE A 273 -10.09 -0.93 22.32
CA PHE A 273 -11.51 -1.17 22.07
C PHE A 273 -11.78 -2.26 21.01
N SER A 274 -10.73 -2.87 20.44
CA SER A 274 -10.86 -3.87 19.36
C SER A 274 -11.66 -5.11 19.75
N LYS A 275 -11.67 -5.47 21.05
CA LYS A 275 -12.34 -6.68 21.56
C LYS A 275 -13.75 -6.40 22.11
N ILE A 276 -14.06 -5.14 22.40
CA ILE A 276 -15.32 -4.72 23.05
C ILE A 276 -16.21 -3.84 22.17
N ILE A 277 -15.68 -3.25 21.09
CA ILE A 277 -16.46 -2.51 20.07
C ILE A 277 -16.36 -3.19 18.71
N GLY A 278 -15.12 -3.44 18.26
CA GLY A 278 -14.83 -4.05 16.96
C GLY A 278 -13.44 -3.67 16.44
N PRO A 279 -12.69 -4.56 15.78
CA PRO A 279 -11.30 -4.30 15.41
C PRO A 279 -11.10 -3.11 14.45
N GLY A 280 -12.12 -2.79 13.66
CA GLY A 280 -12.10 -1.71 12.66
C GLY A 280 -12.14 -0.30 13.25
N ILE A 281 -12.51 -0.13 14.53
CA ILE A 281 -12.58 1.21 15.15
C ILE A 281 -11.19 1.87 15.25
N ARG A 282 -10.13 1.05 15.37
CA ARG A 282 -8.74 1.52 15.49
C ARG A 282 -8.58 2.56 16.61
N VAL A 283 -9.19 2.34 17.78
CA VAL A 283 -9.03 3.17 18.98
C VAL A 283 -8.53 2.30 20.13
N GLY A 284 -7.60 2.82 20.91
CA GLY A 284 -7.05 2.23 22.12
C GLY A 284 -6.43 3.28 23.03
N TRP A 285 -5.76 2.83 24.08
CA TRP A 285 -5.13 3.72 25.05
C TRP A 285 -3.86 3.10 25.65
N ALA A 286 -3.02 3.96 26.19
CA ALA A 286 -1.88 3.63 27.01
C ALA A 286 -2.11 4.21 28.41
N GLU A 287 -1.88 3.44 29.47
CA GLU A 287 -1.87 3.93 30.85
C GLU A 287 -0.55 3.61 31.55
N SER A 288 0.09 4.63 32.13
CA SER A 288 1.28 4.51 32.97
C SER A 288 1.37 5.71 33.93
N THR A 289 2.56 6.08 34.39
CA THR A 289 2.76 7.32 35.17
C THR A 289 2.54 8.55 34.29
N ALA A 290 2.19 9.69 34.90
CA ALA A 290 1.98 10.94 34.18
C ALA A 290 3.22 11.40 33.39
N ALA A 291 4.42 11.18 33.94
CA ALA A 291 5.68 11.51 33.27
C ALA A 291 5.90 10.62 32.03
N PHE A 292 5.66 9.31 32.15
CA PHE A 292 5.75 8.38 31.02
C PHE A 292 4.78 8.77 29.90
N ILE A 293 3.52 9.03 30.26
CA ILE A 293 2.47 9.32 29.30
C ILE A 293 2.71 10.63 28.58
N LYS A 294 3.16 11.67 29.29
CA LYS A 294 3.57 12.94 28.68
C LYS A 294 4.63 12.72 27.60
N GLU A 295 5.68 11.95 27.90
CA GLU A 295 6.74 11.66 26.92
C GLU A 295 6.26 10.76 25.78
N LEU A 296 5.32 9.83 26.01
CA LEU A 296 4.74 9.00 24.96
C LEU A 296 3.98 9.84 23.91
N GLY A 297 3.36 10.94 24.33
CA GLY A 297 2.73 11.91 23.42
C GLY A 297 3.72 12.57 22.46
N GLU A 298 5.00 12.67 22.83
CA GLU A 298 6.04 13.33 22.03
C GLU A 298 6.73 12.39 21.02
N VAL A 299 6.13 11.23 20.73
CA VAL A 299 6.54 10.41 19.59
C VAL A 299 6.26 11.20 18.30
N GLY A 300 7.24 11.26 17.39
CA GLY A 300 7.17 12.13 16.21
C GLY A 300 5.94 11.94 15.30
N SER A 301 5.34 10.74 15.28
CA SER A 301 4.06 10.50 14.59
C SER A 301 2.89 11.25 15.23
N SER A 302 2.88 11.36 16.55
CA SER A 302 1.87 12.10 17.33
C SER A 302 2.18 13.59 17.41
N SER A 303 3.46 13.98 17.45
CA SER A 303 3.87 15.39 17.42
C SER A 303 3.62 16.06 16.06
N SER A 304 3.65 15.30 14.95
CA SER A 304 3.43 15.86 13.62
C SER A 304 1.95 16.00 13.25
N GLY A 305 1.08 15.11 13.75
CA GLY A 305 -0.31 14.99 13.27
C GLY A 305 -1.35 14.84 14.36
N GLY A 306 -0.97 14.96 15.64
CA GLY A 306 -1.85 14.64 16.76
C GLY A 306 -1.99 13.13 17.00
N ALA A 307 -2.71 12.76 18.06
CA ALA A 307 -2.95 11.35 18.34
C ALA A 307 -3.66 10.66 17.17
N PRO A 308 -3.19 9.47 16.77
CA PRO A 308 -3.83 8.72 15.69
C PRO A 308 -5.23 8.27 16.12
N SER A 309 -6.20 8.33 15.19
CA SER A 309 -7.62 8.01 15.43
C SER A 309 -8.46 9.10 16.14
N HIS A 310 -8.08 10.38 15.96
CA HIS A 310 -8.77 11.53 16.57
C HIS A 310 -10.29 11.50 16.38
N LEU A 311 -10.79 11.45 15.14
CA LEU A 311 -12.23 11.42 14.85
C LEU A 311 -12.95 10.23 15.53
N ALA A 312 -12.46 9.01 15.33
CA ALA A 312 -13.10 7.82 15.89
C ALA A 312 -13.11 7.85 17.43
N SER A 313 -12.08 8.41 18.06
CA SER A 313 -12.02 8.57 19.52
C SER A 313 -13.12 9.48 20.07
N THR A 314 -13.55 10.49 19.30
CA THR A 314 -14.68 11.36 19.70
C THR A 314 -16.01 10.61 19.71
N PHE A 315 -16.19 9.60 18.85
CA PHE A 315 -17.42 8.80 18.84
C PHE A 315 -17.43 7.82 20.03
N VAL A 316 -16.28 7.21 20.33
CA VAL A 316 -16.13 6.32 21.48
C VAL A 316 -16.26 7.09 22.80
N ASP A 317 -15.85 8.36 22.85
CA ASP A 317 -16.09 9.25 23.98
C ASP A 317 -17.59 9.36 24.31
N LYS A 318 -18.43 9.59 23.30
CA LYS A 318 -19.89 9.63 23.50
C LYS A 318 -20.44 8.29 24.00
N MET A 319 -19.92 7.17 23.50
CA MET A 319 -20.31 5.83 23.98
C MET A 319 -19.97 5.59 25.45
N LEU A 320 -18.83 6.12 25.93
CA LEU A 320 -18.45 6.00 27.33
C LEU A 320 -19.32 6.91 28.23
N ARG A 321 -19.48 8.18 27.84
CA ARG A 321 -20.26 9.17 28.61
C ARG A 321 -21.75 8.84 28.72
N SER A 322 -22.29 8.19 27.70
CA SER A 322 -23.68 7.70 27.70
C SER A 322 -23.85 6.34 28.38
N HIS A 323 -22.78 5.76 28.94
CA HIS A 323 -22.73 4.41 29.51
C HIS A 323 -23.02 3.26 28.53
N HIS A 324 -23.32 3.56 27.27
CA HIS A 324 -23.70 2.57 26.26
C HIS A 324 -22.65 1.47 26.08
N LEU A 325 -21.34 1.78 26.16
CA LEU A 325 -20.32 0.73 26.06
C LEU A 325 -20.36 -0.25 27.24
N GLN A 326 -20.56 0.27 28.46
CA GLN A 326 -20.59 -0.58 29.65
C GLN A 326 -21.85 -1.47 29.68
N GLU A 327 -22.99 -0.90 29.30
CA GLU A 327 -24.24 -1.65 29.10
C GLU A 327 -24.05 -2.72 28.02
N TYR A 328 -23.45 -2.38 26.87
CA TYR A 328 -23.19 -3.36 25.81
C TYR A 328 -22.29 -4.51 26.24
N ILE A 329 -21.25 -4.23 27.05
CA ILE A 329 -20.39 -5.26 27.63
C ILE A 329 -21.20 -6.19 28.54
N THR A 330 -21.98 -5.61 29.45
CA THR A 330 -22.72 -6.33 30.51
C THR A 330 -23.91 -7.11 29.97
N ASP A 331 -24.67 -6.51 29.05
CA ASP A 331 -25.96 -7.03 28.62
C ASP A 331 -25.84 -7.89 27.35
N THR A 332 -24.77 -7.72 26.57
CA THR A 332 -24.59 -8.41 25.28
C THR A 332 -23.33 -9.28 25.24
N LEU A 333 -22.14 -8.69 25.47
CA LEU A 333 -20.88 -9.41 25.27
C LEU A 333 -20.66 -10.50 26.31
N ILE A 334 -20.76 -10.18 27.61
CA ILE A 334 -20.54 -11.15 28.70
C ILE A 334 -21.52 -12.33 28.60
N PRO A 335 -22.86 -12.14 28.48
CA PRO A 335 -23.79 -13.27 28.37
C PRO A 335 -23.51 -14.14 27.15
N THR A 336 -23.21 -13.52 26.00
CA THR A 336 -22.92 -14.27 24.76
C THR A 336 -21.64 -15.08 24.88
N TYR A 337 -20.55 -14.48 25.36
CA TYR A 337 -19.27 -15.18 25.49
C TYR A 337 -19.29 -16.23 26.60
N ARG A 338 -20.04 -16.00 27.69
CA ARG A 338 -20.25 -16.99 28.75
C ARG A 338 -20.97 -18.23 28.21
N SER A 339 -22.04 -18.05 27.44
CA SER A 339 -22.73 -19.17 26.76
C SER A 339 -21.77 -19.97 25.88
N ARG A 340 -21.05 -19.27 24.99
CA ARG A 340 -20.11 -19.89 24.05
C ARG A 340 -18.94 -20.59 24.74
N TYR A 341 -18.46 -20.05 25.85
CA TYR A 341 -17.44 -20.67 26.69
C TYR A 341 -17.92 -22.00 27.27
N TYR A 342 -19.08 -22.05 27.91
CA TYR A 342 -19.59 -23.31 28.48
C TYR A 342 -20.01 -24.31 27.40
N THR A 343 -20.49 -23.85 26.24
CA THR A 343 -20.69 -24.73 25.08
C THR A 343 -19.37 -25.38 24.64
N LEU A 344 -18.29 -24.61 24.56
CA LEU A 344 -16.96 -25.12 24.21
C LEU A 344 -16.46 -26.12 25.28
N ILE A 345 -16.50 -25.75 26.56
CA ILE A 345 -16.04 -26.59 27.68
C ILE A 345 -16.81 -27.91 27.71
N SER A 346 -18.14 -27.87 27.74
CA SER A 346 -18.97 -29.09 27.78
C SER A 346 -18.76 -29.99 26.55
N SER A 347 -18.53 -29.40 25.37
CA SER A 347 -18.20 -30.16 24.15
C SER A 347 -16.83 -30.84 24.27
N ILE A 348 -15.84 -30.17 24.85
CA ILE A 348 -14.49 -30.73 25.05
C ILE A 348 -14.54 -31.85 26.10
N GLU A 349 -15.22 -31.63 27.21
CA GLU A 349 -15.38 -32.63 28.27
C GLU A 349 -16.12 -33.89 27.78
N SER A 350 -17.13 -33.72 26.93
CA SER A 350 -17.88 -34.86 26.38
C SER A 350 -17.20 -35.56 25.21
N ARG A 351 -16.44 -34.86 24.36
CA ARG A 351 -15.90 -35.41 23.10
C ARG A 351 -14.38 -35.57 23.06
N LEU A 352 -13.60 -34.72 23.71
CA LEU A 352 -12.14 -34.72 23.63
C LEU A 352 -11.46 -35.30 24.88
N VAL A 353 -12.00 -35.03 26.08
CA VAL A 353 -11.45 -35.60 27.33
C VAL A 353 -11.46 -37.13 27.33
N PRO A 354 -12.52 -37.82 26.84
CA PRO A 354 -12.50 -39.28 26.71
C PRO A 354 -11.44 -39.80 25.73
N LEU A 355 -10.94 -38.93 24.83
CA LEU A 355 -9.86 -39.25 23.89
C LEU A 355 -8.47 -38.95 24.48
N GLY A 356 -8.36 -38.49 25.73
CA GLY A 356 -7.11 -38.18 26.42
C GLY A 356 -6.61 -36.74 26.23
N VAL A 357 -7.42 -35.85 25.65
CA VAL A 357 -7.11 -34.41 25.58
C VAL A 357 -7.33 -33.76 26.94
N THR A 358 -6.43 -32.89 27.38
CA THR A 358 -6.55 -32.15 28.65
C THR A 358 -6.69 -30.65 28.42
N ILE A 359 -7.39 -29.95 29.32
CA ILE A 359 -7.51 -28.49 29.29
C ILE A 359 -6.37 -27.88 30.12
N GLU A 360 -5.67 -26.88 29.58
CA GLU A 360 -4.46 -26.26 30.16
C GLU A 360 -4.75 -24.99 30.98
N ASN A 361 -5.94 -24.87 31.57
CA ASN A 361 -6.32 -23.69 32.37
C ASN A 361 -6.02 -23.88 33.86
N ASN A 362 -5.28 -22.94 34.46
CA ASN A 362 -5.11 -22.65 35.90
C ASN A 362 -5.50 -23.75 36.90
N LYS A 363 -5.02 -24.99 36.72
CA LYS A 363 -5.01 -25.98 37.80
C LYS A 363 -3.73 -25.74 38.59
N SER A 364 -3.72 -24.69 39.42
CA SER A 364 -2.92 -24.80 40.63
C SER A 364 -3.50 -25.99 41.39
N SER A 365 -2.67 -26.82 42.00
CA SER A 365 -3.11 -27.98 42.77
C SER A 365 -3.99 -27.62 43.97
N HIS A 366 -4.27 -26.32 44.23
CA HIS A 366 -4.84 -25.81 45.48
C HIS A 366 -6.01 -24.81 45.35
N SER A 367 -6.48 -24.42 44.15
CA SER A 367 -7.70 -23.60 44.07
C SER A 367 -8.47 -23.73 42.75
N THR A 368 -9.81 -23.77 42.83
CA THR A 368 -10.72 -23.66 41.68
C THR A 368 -10.69 -22.22 41.16
N PRO A 369 -10.60 -21.97 39.84
CA PRO A 369 -10.65 -20.61 39.30
C PRO A 369 -11.93 -19.91 39.75
N THR A 370 -11.83 -18.72 40.33
CA THR A 370 -13.00 -17.92 40.76
C THR A 370 -13.64 -17.16 39.60
N THR A 371 -12.89 -16.94 38.50
CA THR A 371 -13.30 -16.15 37.34
C THR A 371 -12.96 -16.86 36.03
N ALA A 372 -13.83 -16.74 35.03
CA ALA A 372 -13.62 -17.21 33.66
C ALA A 372 -13.85 -16.04 32.67
N GLY A 373 -13.24 -16.10 31.50
CA GLY A 373 -13.32 -14.96 30.58
C GLY A 373 -12.38 -15.02 29.38
N GLY A 374 -12.33 -13.90 28.66
CA GLY A 374 -11.51 -13.72 27.46
C GLY A 374 -12.07 -14.44 26.24
N TYR A 375 -11.18 -14.86 25.34
CA TYR A 375 -11.51 -15.44 24.02
C TYR A 375 -11.03 -16.87 23.80
N PHE A 376 -10.05 -17.34 24.59
CA PHE A 376 -9.23 -18.49 24.23
C PHE A 376 -9.20 -19.58 25.30
N LEU A 377 -9.28 -20.82 24.84
CA LEU A 377 -9.02 -22.01 25.63
C LEU A 377 -7.80 -22.72 25.04
N TYR A 378 -6.93 -23.21 25.90
CA TYR A 378 -5.78 -24.00 25.48
C TYR A 378 -5.98 -25.47 25.88
N VAL A 379 -5.85 -26.38 24.91
CA VAL A 379 -5.99 -27.82 25.14
C VAL A 379 -4.73 -28.56 24.71
N ARG A 380 -4.32 -29.56 25.47
CA ARG A 380 -3.15 -30.38 25.20
C ARG A 380 -3.56 -31.72 24.63
N LEU A 381 -2.92 -32.09 23.52
CA LEU A 381 -3.08 -33.38 22.87
C LEU A 381 -2.28 -34.46 23.61
N PRO A 382 -2.80 -35.69 23.73
CA PRO A 382 -2.09 -36.81 24.34
C PRO A 382 -0.83 -37.20 23.55
N SER A 383 0.09 -37.89 24.22
CA SER A 383 1.41 -38.22 23.70
C SER A 383 1.39 -39.17 22.49
N ASP A 384 0.34 -39.96 22.35
CA ASP A 384 0.15 -40.93 21.26
C ASP A 384 -0.23 -40.29 19.92
N LEU A 385 -0.62 -39.01 19.93
CA LEU A 385 -0.87 -38.23 18.71
C LEU A 385 0.41 -37.53 18.20
N PRO A 386 0.46 -37.20 16.90
CA PRO A 386 1.45 -36.26 16.37
C PRO A 386 1.39 -34.87 17.06
N VAL A 387 2.42 -34.06 16.85
CA VAL A 387 2.43 -32.66 17.32
C VAL A 387 1.23 -31.85 16.78
N ALA A 388 0.83 -30.80 17.50
CA ALA A 388 -0.40 -30.07 17.23
C ALA A 388 -0.47 -29.48 15.83
N LYS A 389 0.67 -29.09 15.24
CA LYS A 389 0.77 -28.61 13.85
C LYS A 389 0.27 -29.65 12.85
N THR A 390 0.61 -30.92 13.04
CA THR A 390 0.19 -32.02 12.15
C THR A 390 -1.30 -32.30 12.32
N VAL A 391 -1.78 -32.33 13.57
CA VAL A 391 -3.22 -32.52 13.86
C VAL A 391 -4.06 -31.37 13.27
N ALA A 392 -3.60 -30.13 13.40
CA ALA A 392 -4.28 -28.95 12.83
C ALA A 392 -4.30 -28.99 11.30
N ALA A 393 -3.20 -29.38 10.64
CA ALA A 393 -3.16 -29.53 9.18
C ALA A 393 -4.10 -30.63 8.69
N PHE A 394 -4.17 -31.76 9.40
CA PHE A 394 -5.09 -32.86 9.10
C PHE A 394 -6.55 -32.45 9.30
N ALA A 395 -6.89 -31.82 10.42
CA ALA A 395 -8.23 -31.30 10.70
C ALA A 395 -8.69 -30.27 9.65
N PHE A 396 -7.78 -29.41 9.19
CA PHE A 396 -8.09 -28.44 8.14
C PHE A 396 -8.41 -29.13 6.80
N LYS A 397 -7.57 -30.09 6.40
CA LYS A 397 -7.68 -30.76 5.10
C LYS A 397 -8.86 -31.73 5.03
N GLU A 398 -9.03 -32.58 6.03
CA GLU A 398 -9.97 -33.71 5.99
C GLU A 398 -11.33 -33.36 6.62
N TYR A 399 -11.36 -32.39 7.55
CA TYR A 399 -12.57 -32.05 8.33
C TYR A 399 -13.05 -30.61 8.12
N ALA A 400 -12.38 -29.81 7.27
CA ALA A 400 -12.68 -28.40 7.09
C ALA A 400 -12.78 -27.66 8.45
N LEU A 401 -11.79 -27.92 9.33
CA LEU A 401 -11.68 -27.33 10.65
C LEU A 401 -10.33 -26.62 10.80
N ARG A 402 -10.34 -25.31 11.02
CA ARG A 402 -9.13 -24.52 11.27
C ARG A 402 -8.99 -24.24 12.78
N VAL A 403 -7.85 -24.64 13.34
CA VAL A 403 -7.47 -24.44 14.77
C VAL A 403 -6.05 -23.89 14.84
N ALA A 404 -5.75 -23.08 15.86
CA ALA A 404 -4.39 -22.61 16.10
C ALA A 404 -3.57 -23.69 16.83
N PHE A 405 -2.28 -23.81 16.52
CA PHE A 405 -1.39 -24.84 17.08
C PHE A 405 -0.16 -24.25 17.76
N GLY A 406 0.40 -24.98 18.73
CA GLY A 406 1.51 -24.56 19.59
C GLY A 406 2.68 -23.88 18.89
N HIS A 407 3.20 -24.48 17.82
CA HIS A 407 4.33 -23.91 17.06
C HIS A 407 4.05 -22.53 16.44
N MET A 408 2.80 -22.06 16.37
CA MET A 408 2.48 -20.70 15.93
C MET A 408 2.88 -19.63 16.95
N PHE A 409 3.02 -20.02 18.22
CA PHE A 409 3.15 -19.10 19.36
C PHE A 409 4.56 -19.06 19.95
N VAL A 410 5.54 -19.54 19.17
CA VAL A 410 6.98 -19.41 19.46
C VAL A 410 7.42 -17.96 19.26
N VAL A 411 8.43 -17.53 20.01
CA VAL A 411 9.03 -16.20 19.85
C VAL A 411 9.97 -16.21 18.65
N ALA A 412 9.70 -15.33 17.68
CA ALA A 412 10.51 -15.24 16.48
C ALA A 412 11.96 -14.85 16.82
N GLY A 413 12.92 -15.53 16.19
CA GLY A 413 14.35 -15.24 16.35
C GLY A 413 15.00 -15.74 17.65
N ASP A 414 14.26 -16.43 18.53
CA ASP A 414 14.83 -17.13 19.69
C ASP A 414 15.09 -18.60 19.38
N GLU A 415 16.37 -18.98 19.29
CA GLU A 415 16.82 -20.37 19.04
C GLU A 415 16.34 -21.35 20.12
N GLY A 416 16.12 -20.88 21.35
CA GLY A 416 15.62 -21.71 22.45
C GLY A 416 14.10 -21.93 22.44
N SER A 417 13.34 -21.18 21.65
CA SER A 417 11.87 -21.19 21.69
C SER A 417 11.28 -22.50 21.18
N ILE A 418 11.73 -23.00 20.02
CA ILE A 418 11.25 -24.27 19.46
C ILE A 418 11.62 -25.45 20.38
N PRO A 419 12.87 -25.59 20.86
CA PRO A 419 13.21 -26.64 21.84
C PRO A 419 12.34 -26.61 23.10
N ARG A 420 12.05 -25.43 23.67
CA ARG A 420 11.15 -25.32 24.83
C ARG A 420 9.70 -25.67 24.48
N ALA A 421 9.23 -25.30 23.30
CA ALA A 421 7.90 -25.69 22.83
C ALA A 421 7.77 -27.21 22.71
N GLU A 422 8.81 -27.88 22.21
CA GLU A 422 8.85 -29.33 21.95
C GLU A 422 9.29 -30.18 23.16
N ALA A 423 9.82 -29.54 24.21
CA ALA A 423 10.21 -30.20 25.46
C ALA A 423 9.06 -30.96 26.12
N HIS A 424 9.38 -31.86 27.04
CA HIS A 424 8.37 -32.57 27.82
C HIS A 424 7.52 -31.58 28.63
N GLY A 425 6.20 -31.58 28.43
CA GLY A 425 5.29 -30.58 28.99
C GLY A 425 5.20 -29.25 28.21
N GLY A 426 6.01 -29.08 27.16
CA GLY A 426 6.00 -27.90 26.29
C GLY A 426 4.72 -27.73 25.46
N TYR A 427 4.54 -26.55 24.88
CA TYR A 427 3.28 -26.13 24.26
C TYR A 427 3.12 -26.55 22.78
N ALA A 428 4.09 -27.23 22.15
CA ALA A 428 4.00 -27.73 20.77
C ALA A 428 2.89 -28.77 20.56
N ARG A 429 2.42 -29.40 21.65
CA ARG A 429 1.30 -30.35 21.65
C ARG A 429 -0.03 -29.70 22.01
N CYS A 430 -0.08 -28.38 22.13
CA CYS A 430 -1.29 -27.66 22.50
C CYS A 430 -1.97 -27.00 21.30
N LEU A 431 -3.30 -26.93 21.34
CA LEU A 431 -4.16 -26.24 20.40
C LEU A 431 -4.87 -25.08 21.12
N ARG A 432 -4.95 -23.93 20.47
CA ARG A 432 -5.76 -22.80 20.93
C ARG A 432 -7.10 -22.80 20.21
N LEU A 433 -8.18 -22.89 20.98
CA LEU A 433 -9.55 -22.83 20.52
C LEU A 433 -10.16 -21.48 20.90
N CYS A 434 -10.77 -20.80 19.95
CA CYS A 434 -11.43 -19.51 20.15
C CYS A 434 -12.95 -19.62 20.04
N TRP A 435 -13.67 -19.03 21.01
CA TRP A 435 -15.14 -18.98 21.03
C TRP A 435 -15.72 -17.63 20.61
N ALA A 436 -14.88 -16.63 20.29
CA ALA A 436 -15.35 -15.27 20.02
C ALA A 436 -16.10 -15.08 18.68
N TRP A 437 -15.78 -15.90 17.67
CA TRP A 437 -16.33 -15.76 16.31
C TRP A 437 -17.54 -16.65 16.04
N ASN A 438 -17.48 -17.93 16.44
CA ASN A 438 -18.48 -18.92 16.04
C ASN A 438 -19.67 -18.94 17.01
N GLU A 439 -20.85 -19.29 16.50
CA GLU A 439 -22.03 -19.56 17.34
C GLU A 439 -21.93 -20.92 18.03
N ASP A 440 -22.73 -21.12 19.09
CA ASP A 440 -22.75 -22.34 19.91
C ASP A 440 -22.80 -23.63 19.09
N LYS A 441 -23.67 -23.67 18.06
CA LYS A 441 -23.79 -24.83 17.16
C LYS A 441 -22.50 -25.13 16.40
N ALA A 442 -21.84 -24.09 15.88
CA ALA A 442 -20.60 -24.24 15.11
C ALA A 442 -19.40 -24.53 16.03
N ILE A 443 -19.42 -24.05 17.28
CA ILE A 443 -18.46 -24.41 18.32
C ILE A 443 -18.56 -25.90 18.63
N LYS A 444 -19.77 -26.41 18.91
CA LYS A 444 -20.01 -27.83 19.18
C LYS A 444 -19.54 -28.71 18.02
N GLU A 445 -20.02 -28.42 16.81
CA GLU A 445 -19.62 -29.12 15.58
C GLU A 445 -18.10 -29.05 15.35
N GLY A 446 -17.46 -27.92 15.62
CA GLY A 446 -16.01 -27.76 15.51
C GLY A 446 -15.23 -28.67 16.47
N VAL A 447 -15.72 -28.85 17.70
CA VAL A 447 -15.15 -29.79 18.67
C VAL A 447 -15.40 -31.24 18.25
N GLU A 448 -16.58 -31.55 17.71
CA GLU A 448 -16.91 -32.88 17.20
C GLU A 448 -15.99 -33.26 16.02
N ARG A 449 -15.77 -32.34 15.08
CA ARG A 449 -14.81 -32.52 13.98
C ARG A 449 -13.38 -32.73 14.47
N LEU A 450 -12.97 -32.05 15.55
CA LEU A 450 -11.66 -32.27 16.15
C LEU A 450 -11.56 -33.67 16.79
N ALA A 451 -12.62 -34.13 17.46
CA ALA A 451 -12.70 -35.47 18.03
C ALA A 451 -12.60 -36.54 16.93
N ASP A 452 -13.36 -36.39 15.86
CA ASP A 452 -13.34 -37.30 14.71
C ASP A 452 -11.97 -37.31 14.03
N ALA A 453 -11.33 -36.15 13.88
CA ALA A 453 -9.97 -36.03 13.37
C ALA A 453 -8.96 -36.79 14.25
N ILE A 454 -9.05 -36.68 15.57
CA ILE A 454 -8.19 -37.43 16.51
C ILE A 454 -8.40 -38.95 16.36
N VAL A 455 -9.64 -39.40 16.25
CA VAL A 455 -9.97 -40.82 16.06
C VAL A 455 -9.42 -41.34 14.72
N ASP A 456 -9.61 -40.60 13.63
CA ASP A 456 -9.10 -41.01 12.33
C ASP A 456 -7.57 -40.99 12.29
N ILE A 457 -6.92 -40.00 12.88
CA ILE A 457 -5.45 -39.99 13.03
C ILE A 457 -4.98 -41.27 13.72
N ARG A 458 -5.57 -41.66 14.85
CA ARG A 458 -5.22 -42.91 15.55
C ARG A 458 -5.45 -44.15 14.68
N ARG A 459 -6.58 -44.21 13.98
CA ARG A 459 -6.89 -45.30 13.04
C ARG A 459 -5.81 -45.41 11.96
N ARG A 460 -5.48 -44.30 11.31
CA ARG A 460 -4.46 -44.22 10.26
C ARG A 460 -3.07 -44.57 10.78
N THR A 461 -2.68 -44.07 11.95
CA THR A 461 -1.39 -44.42 12.58
C THR A 461 -1.28 -45.94 12.80
N LYS A 462 -2.34 -46.56 13.32
CA LYS A 462 -2.39 -48.02 13.55
C LYS A 462 -2.35 -48.83 12.24
N ALA A 463 -2.99 -48.31 11.18
CA ALA A 463 -3.01 -48.93 9.87
C ALA A 463 -1.74 -48.67 9.02
N GLY A 464 -0.81 -47.84 9.51
CA GLY A 464 0.35 -47.38 8.73
C GLY A 464 -0.02 -46.43 7.59
N GLU A 465 -1.23 -45.88 7.59
CA GLU A 465 -1.70 -44.91 6.60
C GLU A 465 -1.08 -43.52 6.88
N PRO A 466 -0.74 -42.73 5.84
CA PRO A 466 -0.16 -41.40 6.02
C PRO A 466 -1.15 -40.39 6.61
N ILE A 467 -0.68 -39.60 7.59
CA ILE A 467 -1.47 -38.61 8.36
C ILE A 467 -1.18 -37.15 7.91
N ALA A 468 -0.36 -36.96 6.88
CA ALA A 468 -0.05 -35.64 6.34
C ALA A 468 0.32 -35.70 4.84
N PRO A 469 0.10 -34.62 4.06
CA PRO A 469 0.42 -34.57 2.64
C PRO A 469 1.95 -34.60 2.39
N HIS A 470 2.35 -35.11 1.23
CA HIS A 470 3.75 -35.17 0.74
C HIS A 470 4.57 -33.90 1.04
N PRO A 471 5.89 -34.03 1.29
CA PRO A 471 6.79 -32.90 1.49
C PRO A 471 7.08 -32.20 0.16
N GLN A 472 6.13 -31.38 -0.32
CA GLN A 472 6.37 -30.36 -1.34
C GLN A 472 6.17 -28.98 -0.71
N ARG A 473 7.29 -28.25 -0.56
CA ARG A 473 7.39 -26.79 -0.28
C ARG A 473 6.23 -26.19 0.55
N SER A 474 6.13 -26.60 1.81
CA SER A 474 5.39 -25.83 2.83
C SER A 474 6.22 -24.60 3.25
N ARG A 475 6.23 -23.55 2.42
CA ARG A 475 6.42 -22.19 2.94
C ARG A 475 5.02 -21.58 3.08
N THR A 476 4.70 -21.23 4.33
CA THR A 476 3.67 -20.24 4.68
C THR A 476 2.24 -20.76 4.91
N PHE A 477 2.03 -21.59 5.95
CA PHE A 477 0.77 -21.55 6.71
C PHE A 477 0.79 -20.27 7.59
N PHE A 478 0.72 -19.07 6.99
CA PHE A 478 0.59 -17.83 7.77
C PHE A 478 -0.82 -17.26 7.69
N VAL A 479 -1.23 -16.83 8.88
CA VAL A 479 -2.46 -16.16 9.24
C VAL A 479 -2.40 -14.73 8.71
N PHE A 480 -2.91 -14.47 7.52
CA PHE A 480 -3.35 -13.14 7.14
C PHE A 480 -4.67 -13.22 6.39
N TYR A 481 -5.58 -12.35 6.83
CA TYR A 481 -6.81 -11.88 6.21
C TYR A 481 -7.11 -12.48 4.83
N ASP A 482 -8.09 -13.39 4.78
CA ASP A 482 -8.78 -13.73 3.54
C ASP A 482 -9.88 -12.68 3.33
N PRO A 483 -9.77 -11.77 2.35
CA PRO A 483 -10.84 -10.82 2.05
C PRO A 483 -12.09 -11.51 1.48
N GLU A 484 -11.99 -12.79 1.11
CA GLU A 484 -13.03 -13.59 0.44
C GLU A 484 -13.69 -14.61 1.37
N TYR A 485 -13.80 -14.34 2.67
CA TYR A 485 -14.85 -15.00 3.45
C TYR A 485 -16.17 -14.27 3.17
N PRO A 486 -17.09 -14.84 2.36
CA PRO A 486 -18.39 -14.22 2.17
C PRO A 486 -19.07 -14.14 3.53
N ILE A 487 -19.35 -12.92 3.98
CA ILE A 487 -20.37 -12.69 5.01
C ILE A 487 -21.64 -13.29 4.41
N SER A 488 -22.02 -14.49 4.85
CA SER A 488 -23.21 -15.14 4.33
C SER A 488 -24.41 -14.22 4.63
N ASN A 489 -25.24 -14.02 3.61
CA ASN A 489 -26.41 -13.13 3.65
C ASN A 489 -27.48 -13.50 4.71
N ASN A 490 -27.21 -14.45 5.60
CA ASN A 490 -28.16 -14.95 6.59
C ASN A 490 -28.08 -14.26 7.97
N CYS A 491 -27.23 -13.24 8.14
CA CYS A 491 -27.10 -12.50 9.42
C CYS A 491 -27.68 -11.08 9.43
N PHE A 492 -28.43 -10.67 8.41
CA PHE A 492 -29.19 -9.41 8.48
C PHE A 492 -30.57 -9.66 9.08
N LEU A 493 -30.77 -9.16 10.30
CA LEU A 493 -32.09 -8.97 10.90
C LEU A 493 -32.99 -8.17 9.94
N SER A 494 -34.26 -8.59 9.84
CA SER A 494 -35.24 -8.03 8.92
C SER A 494 -35.39 -6.51 9.07
N PRO A 495 -35.58 -5.75 7.98
CA PRO A 495 -35.89 -4.34 8.08
C PRO A 495 -37.39 -4.18 8.42
N SER A 496 -37.71 -4.02 9.70
CA SER A 496 -39.00 -3.45 10.08
C SER A 496 -38.80 -2.38 11.16
N ARG A 497 -39.30 -1.17 10.81
CA ARG A 497 -39.36 0.08 11.59
C ARG A 497 -38.18 1.04 11.46
N VAL A 498 -38.14 1.76 10.33
CA VAL A 498 -37.79 3.19 10.32
C VAL A 498 -38.89 3.91 9.54
N LEU A 499 -39.45 4.97 10.15
CA LEU A 499 -40.58 5.73 9.68
C LEU A 499 -40.36 6.35 8.28
N HIS A 500 -41.44 6.35 7.51
CA HIS A 500 -41.64 7.06 6.26
C HIS A 500 -41.39 8.57 6.36
N LEU A 501 -40.64 9.12 5.41
CA LEU A 501 -40.88 10.44 4.83
C LEU A 501 -40.47 10.40 3.35
N SER A 502 -41.49 10.30 2.50
CA SER A 502 -41.41 10.13 1.05
C SER A 502 -41.72 11.43 0.32
N LEU A 503 -40.88 11.80 -0.65
CA LEU A 503 -41.24 12.75 -1.71
C LEU A 503 -40.83 12.18 -3.09
N PHE A 504 -41.83 11.61 -3.78
CA PHE A 504 -41.97 11.31 -5.23
C PHE A 504 -41.20 10.11 -5.87
N PRO A 505 -41.76 9.50 -6.95
CA PRO A 505 -41.86 8.04 -7.10
C PRO A 505 -40.94 7.43 -8.18
N PRO A 506 -40.69 6.11 -8.17
CA PRO A 506 -40.02 5.43 -9.27
C PRO A 506 -41.02 4.94 -10.34
N PRO A 507 -40.71 5.03 -11.65
CA PRO A 507 -41.49 4.38 -12.69
C PRO A 507 -41.17 2.87 -12.80
N LYS A 508 -42.22 2.12 -13.15
CA LYS A 508 -42.32 0.67 -13.26
C LYS A 508 -41.64 0.11 -14.53
N SER A 509 -40.90 -1.00 -14.42
CA SER A 509 -40.99 -2.14 -15.37
C SER A 509 -40.14 -3.34 -14.92
N GLN A 510 -40.68 -4.54 -15.18
CA GLN A 510 -40.37 -5.89 -14.67
C GLN A 510 -38.97 -6.47 -15.00
N PRO A 511 -38.49 -7.49 -14.25
CA PRO A 511 -37.33 -8.29 -14.64
C PRO A 511 -37.72 -9.45 -15.56
N ARG A 512 -37.03 -9.61 -16.69
CA ARG A 512 -37.04 -10.86 -17.49
C ARG A 512 -35.82 -11.71 -17.15
N SER A 513 -36.09 -12.95 -16.78
CA SER A 513 -35.13 -14.05 -16.62
C SER A 513 -34.58 -14.51 -17.96
N ILE A 514 -33.26 -14.75 -18.08
CA ILE A 514 -32.71 -15.75 -19.01
C ILE A 514 -31.56 -16.49 -18.32
N THR A 515 -31.80 -17.78 -18.07
CA THR A 515 -30.84 -18.84 -17.78
C THR A 515 -30.08 -19.26 -19.04
N ARG A 516 -28.76 -19.56 -18.94
CA ARG A 516 -28.21 -20.88 -19.31
C ARG A 516 -26.72 -21.06 -18.95
N LYS A 517 -26.43 -22.34 -18.69
CA LYS A 517 -25.22 -23.03 -18.21
C LYS A 517 -24.45 -23.66 -19.39
N LYS A 518 -23.17 -24.01 -19.15
CA LYS A 518 -22.22 -24.90 -19.91
C LYS A 518 -21.59 -24.25 -21.15
N ASP A 519 -20.28 -24.38 -21.45
CA ASP A 519 -19.37 -25.52 -21.40
C ASP A 519 -17.93 -25.16 -20.96
N PHE A 520 -17.18 -26.11 -20.37
CA PHE A 520 -15.79 -26.50 -20.71
C PHE A 520 -15.25 -27.51 -19.68
N VAL A 521 -15.11 -28.77 -20.09
CA VAL A 521 -14.32 -29.84 -19.43
C VAL A 521 -13.62 -30.64 -20.54
N VAL A 522 -12.49 -31.27 -20.17
CA VAL A 522 -11.62 -32.23 -20.90
C VAL A 522 -10.57 -31.52 -21.77
N ILE A 523 -9.25 -31.65 -21.57
CA ILE A 523 -8.43 -32.86 -21.47
C ILE A 523 -7.24 -32.64 -20.50
N MET A 524 -7.08 -33.52 -19.50
CA MET A 524 -5.81 -33.81 -18.83
C MET A 524 -5.72 -35.33 -18.71
N ASP A 525 -4.88 -35.94 -19.54
CA ASP A 525 -4.40 -37.30 -19.35
C ASP A 525 -3.06 -37.45 -20.10
N ARG A 526 -2.10 -38.11 -19.44
CA ARG A 526 -0.64 -38.23 -19.74
C ARG A 526 0.21 -37.12 -19.15
N VAL A 527 0.84 -37.40 -18.00
CA VAL A 527 2.19 -38.00 -17.92
C VAL A 527 2.48 -38.25 -16.43
N GLU A 528 2.26 -39.49 -15.98
CA GLU A 528 2.97 -40.11 -14.86
C GLU A 528 3.84 -41.21 -15.47
N SER A 529 5.16 -41.01 -15.51
CA SER A 529 6.17 -42.08 -15.45
C SER A 529 7.57 -41.50 -15.63
N SER A 530 8.33 -41.33 -14.55
CA SER A 530 9.75 -41.69 -14.42
C SER A 530 10.37 -41.01 -13.20
N THR A 531 10.48 -41.80 -12.13
CA THR A 531 11.18 -41.53 -10.89
C THR A 531 12.69 -41.78 -10.99
N ASN A 532 13.45 -40.99 -10.23
CA ASN A 532 14.79 -41.26 -9.65
C ASN A 532 15.98 -41.56 -10.56
N LYS A 533 16.94 -40.61 -10.62
CA LYS A 533 18.38 -40.89 -10.56
C LYS A 533 19.15 -39.80 -9.79
N PRO A 534 20.30 -40.12 -9.16
CA PRO A 534 21.06 -39.20 -8.33
C PRO A 534 21.83 -38.16 -9.17
N MET A 535 22.22 -37.08 -8.50
CA MET A 535 22.96 -35.95 -9.04
C MET A 535 24.37 -36.39 -9.50
N GLU A 536 24.56 -36.46 -10.82
CA GLU A 536 25.86 -36.56 -11.49
C GLU A 536 26.19 -35.23 -12.19
N THR A 537 27.44 -34.82 -12.02
CA THR A 537 28.10 -33.69 -12.68
C THR A 537 28.31 -34.01 -14.17
N THR A 538 27.84 -33.16 -15.09
CA THR A 538 28.18 -33.23 -16.54
C THR A 538 27.80 -31.89 -17.19
N THR A 539 28.74 -30.99 -17.49
CA THR A 539 29.45 -30.80 -18.79
C THR A 539 28.57 -30.80 -20.03
N ALA A 540 28.66 -29.67 -20.76
CA ALA A 540 28.41 -29.42 -22.19
C ALA A 540 27.18 -30.13 -22.83
N VAL A 541 26.19 -29.35 -23.24
CA VAL A 541 25.10 -29.83 -24.10
C VAL A 541 25.47 -29.52 -25.55
N ASP A 542 25.62 -30.59 -26.34
CA ASP A 542 25.71 -30.57 -27.79
C ASP A 542 24.42 -30.04 -28.43
N ILE A 543 24.58 -29.14 -29.41
CA ILE A 543 23.51 -28.55 -30.20
C ILE A 543 23.33 -29.40 -31.47
N GLU A 544 22.26 -30.19 -31.55
CA GLU A 544 21.82 -30.76 -32.83
C GLU A 544 20.96 -29.75 -33.60
N ASN A 545 21.55 -29.28 -34.70
CA ASN A 545 21.00 -28.36 -35.67
C ASN A 545 20.11 -29.12 -36.68
N LYS A 546 18.78 -29.07 -36.51
CA LYS A 546 17.83 -29.38 -37.60
C LYS A 546 16.68 -28.37 -37.62
N ASN A 547 16.72 -27.50 -38.63
CA ASN A 547 15.66 -26.60 -39.11
C ASN A 547 15.32 -25.38 -38.24
N GLY A 548 16.27 -24.46 -38.06
CA GLY A 548 16.08 -23.01 -38.24
C GLY A 548 14.97 -22.23 -37.49
N VAL A 549 14.26 -22.81 -36.54
CA VAL A 549 13.29 -22.11 -35.68
C VAL A 549 13.37 -22.66 -34.27
N LEU A 550 14.01 -21.91 -33.37
CA LEU A 550 13.95 -22.16 -31.93
C LEU A 550 12.51 -21.97 -31.45
N GLN A 551 11.83 -23.05 -31.03
CA GLN A 551 10.60 -22.96 -30.24
C GLN A 551 10.87 -23.34 -28.78
N PRO A 552 10.81 -22.38 -27.83
CA PRO A 552 10.89 -22.67 -26.41
C PRO A 552 9.53 -22.57 -25.71
N THR A 553 9.33 -23.44 -24.71
CA THR A 553 8.08 -23.70 -23.97
C THR A 553 7.82 -22.77 -22.77
N ARG A 554 8.59 -21.71 -22.54
CA ARG A 554 8.27 -20.62 -21.58
C ARG A 554 8.98 -19.32 -21.97
N GLN A 555 8.28 -18.19 -21.85
CA GLN A 555 8.74 -16.86 -22.30
C GLN A 555 9.96 -16.31 -21.55
N ASP A 556 10.21 -16.80 -20.33
CA ASP A 556 11.29 -16.33 -19.45
C ASP A 556 12.67 -16.94 -19.80
N ASP A 557 12.74 -18.00 -20.61
CA ASP A 557 13.98 -18.70 -20.99
C ASP A 557 14.67 -18.12 -22.26
N VAL A 558 14.00 -17.26 -23.02
CA VAL A 558 14.47 -16.85 -24.36
C VAL A 558 15.50 -15.72 -24.31
N ALA A 559 15.39 -14.78 -23.37
CA ALA A 559 16.41 -13.75 -23.16
C ALA A 559 17.73 -14.35 -22.67
N ALA A 560 17.67 -15.47 -21.94
CA ALA A 560 18.82 -16.29 -21.53
C ALA A 560 19.49 -17.02 -22.72
N ALA A 561 18.74 -17.32 -23.79
CA ALA A 561 19.29 -17.93 -25.01
C ALA A 561 20.06 -16.91 -25.88
N TYR A 562 19.55 -15.69 -26.04
CA TYR A 562 20.25 -14.64 -26.84
C TYR A 562 21.49 -14.06 -26.14
N THR A 563 21.63 -14.28 -24.84
CA THR A 563 22.72 -13.73 -24.04
C THR A 563 24.06 -14.44 -24.25
N ASN A 564 24.05 -15.63 -24.85
CA ASN A 564 25.23 -16.38 -25.30
C ASN A 564 25.45 -16.29 -26.82
N TYR A 565 24.64 -15.52 -27.55
CA TYR A 565 24.75 -15.41 -29.01
C TYR A 565 26.12 -14.88 -29.45
N PHE A 566 26.69 -13.91 -28.73
CA PHE A 566 28.00 -13.30 -29.04
C PHE A 566 29.19 -13.99 -28.36
N SER A 567 28.98 -14.99 -27.50
CA SER A 567 30.06 -15.89 -27.07
C SER A 567 30.40 -16.93 -28.14
N GLU A 568 29.43 -17.25 -29.01
CA GLU A 568 29.55 -18.23 -30.09
C GLU A 568 29.65 -17.58 -31.49
N ASN A 569 29.40 -16.27 -31.62
CA ASN A 569 29.46 -15.51 -32.88
C ASN A 569 30.24 -14.19 -32.74
N GLU A 570 30.61 -13.58 -33.87
CA GLU A 570 31.34 -12.30 -33.86
C GLU A 570 30.59 -11.17 -33.11
N PRO A 571 31.28 -10.40 -32.24
CA PRO A 571 30.70 -9.28 -31.53
C PRO A 571 30.21 -8.21 -32.49
N TYR A 572 29.19 -7.45 -32.07
CA TYR A 572 28.60 -6.41 -32.91
C TYR A 572 29.44 -5.13 -32.92
N THR A 573 29.45 -4.45 -34.06
CA THR A 573 30.15 -3.16 -34.25
C THR A 573 29.29 -1.97 -33.81
N GLN A 574 29.91 -0.83 -33.49
CA GLN A 574 29.17 0.41 -33.22
C GLN A 574 28.30 0.87 -34.41
N LYS A 575 28.72 0.55 -35.64
CA LYS A 575 27.98 0.88 -36.86
C LYS A 575 26.67 0.08 -36.94
N GLU A 576 26.70 -1.21 -36.63
CA GLU A 576 25.50 -2.05 -36.54
C GLU A 576 24.55 -1.55 -35.45
N ALA A 577 25.06 -1.25 -34.25
CA ALA A 577 24.23 -0.70 -33.17
C ALA A 577 23.58 0.64 -33.54
N ARG A 578 24.30 1.52 -34.26
CA ARG A 578 23.74 2.80 -34.74
C ARG A 578 22.71 2.59 -35.84
N SER A 579 22.95 1.67 -36.78
CA SER A 579 22.00 1.32 -37.84
C SER A 579 20.70 0.77 -37.25
N LEU A 580 20.81 -0.16 -36.30
CA LEU A 580 19.68 -0.72 -35.57
C LEU A 580 18.88 0.36 -34.83
N ARG A 581 19.54 1.27 -34.11
CA ARG A 581 18.84 2.40 -33.47
C ARG A 581 18.03 3.23 -34.44
N TRP A 582 18.62 3.62 -35.58
CA TRP A 582 17.88 4.36 -36.60
C TRP A 582 16.70 3.57 -37.16
N LYS A 583 16.86 2.26 -37.33
CA LYS A 583 15.78 1.37 -37.76
C LYS A 583 14.63 1.32 -36.74
N LEU A 584 14.96 1.26 -35.44
CA LEU A 584 13.99 1.33 -34.33
C LEU A 584 13.31 2.70 -34.29
N ASP A 585 14.09 3.79 -34.33
CA ASP A 585 13.59 5.16 -34.25
C ASP A 585 12.61 5.48 -35.36
N ARG A 586 12.91 5.10 -36.61
CA ARG A 586 12.02 5.33 -37.76
C ARG A 586 10.71 4.55 -37.70
N ARG A 587 10.61 3.50 -36.88
CA ARG A 587 9.42 2.63 -36.84
C ARG A 587 8.62 2.77 -35.56
N LEU A 588 9.27 2.76 -34.41
CA LEU A 588 8.60 2.81 -33.10
C LEU A 588 8.22 4.23 -32.71
N ILE A 589 9.11 5.21 -32.89
CA ILE A 589 8.87 6.58 -32.42
C ILE A 589 7.68 7.23 -33.14
N PRO A 590 7.52 7.14 -34.48
CA PRO A 590 6.32 7.65 -35.14
C PRO A 590 5.02 7.00 -34.65
N LEU A 591 5.03 5.68 -34.42
CA LEU A 591 3.85 4.96 -33.93
C LEU A 591 3.44 5.43 -32.53
N LEU A 592 4.42 5.50 -31.62
CA LEU A 592 4.19 5.95 -30.25
C LEU A 592 3.84 7.45 -30.19
N CYS A 593 4.48 8.27 -31.02
CA CYS A 593 4.21 9.71 -31.13
C CYS A 593 2.77 9.95 -31.57
N PHE A 594 2.34 9.33 -32.67
CA PHE A 594 0.99 9.53 -33.18
C PHE A 594 -0.08 8.96 -32.25
N ASN A 595 0.24 7.91 -31.48
CA ASN A 595 -0.63 7.40 -30.43
C ASN A 595 -0.93 8.47 -29.35
N ILE A 596 0.07 9.25 -28.95
CA ILE A 596 -0.11 10.39 -28.01
C ILE A 596 -0.84 11.55 -28.69
N VAL A 597 -0.51 11.84 -29.95
CA VAL A 597 -1.14 12.91 -30.72
C VAL A 597 -2.65 12.71 -30.80
N LEU A 598 -3.15 11.50 -31.04
CA LEU A 598 -4.59 11.23 -31.11
C LEU A 598 -5.33 11.50 -29.81
N GLY A 599 -4.80 11.06 -28.67
CA GLY A 599 -5.38 11.38 -27.36
C GLY A 599 -5.39 12.89 -27.09
N ALA A 600 -4.36 13.60 -27.55
CA ALA A 600 -4.32 15.06 -27.48
C ALA A 600 -5.30 15.75 -28.47
N MET A 601 -5.60 15.14 -29.62
CA MET A 601 -6.60 15.66 -30.58
C MET A 601 -8.00 15.68 -29.97
N ASP A 602 -8.39 14.65 -29.22
CA ASP A 602 -9.66 14.66 -28.46
C ASP A 602 -9.72 15.83 -27.47
N LYS A 603 -8.67 16.04 -26.68
CA LYS A 603 -8.66 17.11 -25.66
C LYS A 603 -8.88 18.48 -26.27
N VAL A 604 -8.30 18.75 -27.45
CA VAL A 604 -8.52 19.99 -28.21
C VAL A 604 -9.90 20.01 -28.89
N SER A 605 -10.50 18.86 -29.18
CA SER A 605 -11.78 18.76 -29.88
C SER A 605 -12.93 19.43 -29.14
N THR A 606 -12.89 19.47 -27.81
CA THR A 606 -13.89 20.18 -27.00
C THR A 606 -13.80 21.70 -27.21
N SER A 607 -12.58 22.25 -27.28
CA SER A 607 -12.31 23.66 -27.59
C SER A 607 -12.74 24.03 -29.00
N THR A 608 -12.47 23.16 -29.97
CA THR A 608 -12.96 23.33 -31.35
C THR A 608 -14.48 23.24 -31.44
N GLY A 609 -15.11 22.26 -30.77
CA GLY A 609 -16.56 22.10 -30.76
C GLY A 609 -17.26 23.31 -30.15
N ALA A 610 -16.68 23.92 -29.11
CA ALA A 610 -17.21 25.12 -28.48
C ALA A 610 -17.29 26.34 -29.42
N LEU A 611 -16.47 26.39 -30.49
CA LEU A 611 -16.54 27.44 -31.51
C LEU A 611 -17.63 27.23 -32.55
N PHE A 612 -18.20 26.03 -32.61
CA PHE A 612 -19.05 25.52 -33.69
C PHE A 612 -20.43 25.02 -33.21
N GLY A 613 -20.96 25.60 -32.13
CA GLY A 613 -22.34 25.37 -31.68
C GLY A 613 -22.53 24.26 -30.64
N MET A 614 -21.46 23.61 -30.18
CA MET A 614 -21.56 22.52 -29.20
C MET A 614 -22.16 22.96 -27.85
N ARG A 615 -21.87 24.20 -27.44
CA ARG A 615 -22.27 24.71 -26.12
C ARG A 615 -23.77 24.92 -26.04
N GLU A 616 -24.33 25.51 -27.09
CA GLU A 616 -25.75 25.75 -27.27
C GLU A 616 -26.50 24.41 -27.43
N ASP A 617 -25.99 23.50 -28.27
CA ASP A 617 -26.63 22.21 -28.56
C ASP A 617 -26.71 21.25 -27.36
N THR A 618 -25.78 21.34 -26.41
CA THR A 618 -25.67 20.42 -25.28
C THR A 618 -26.00 21.07 -23.94
N ASN A 619 -26.36 22.36 -23.93
CA ASN A 619 -26.60 23.17 -22.73
C ASN A 619 -25.40 23.15 -21.75
N SER A 620 -24.20 23.34 -22.31
CA SER A 620 -22.93 23.34 -21.59
C SER A 620 -22.31 24.74 -21.49
N GLU A 621 -23.14 25.76 -21.25
CA GLU A 621 -22.70 27.14 -21.11
C GLU A 621 -22.17 27.46 -19.71
N GLY A 622 -21.41 28.57 -19.61
CA GLY A 622 -20.83 29.03 -18.35
C GLY A 622 -19.95 27.98 -17.68
N ASP A 623 -20.14 27.78 -16.38
CA ASP A 623 -19.33 26.86 -15.57
C ASP A 623 -19.45 25.39 -16.01
N ARG A 624 -20.55 25.02 -16.69
CA ARG A 624 -20.71 23.67 -17.24
C ARG A 624 -19.64 23.36 -18.28
N TYR A 625 -19.20 24.35 -19.07
CA TYR A 625 -18.10 24.15 -20.01
C TYR A 625 -16.79 23.82 -19.30
N SER A 626 -16.49 24.52 -18.20
CA SER A 626 -15.31 24.24 -17.37
C SER A 626 -15.35 22.81 -16.81
N TRP A 627 -16.52 22.35 -16.38
CA TRP A 627 -16.71 20.95 -15.95
C TRP A 627 -16.55 19.92 -17.08
N LEU A 628 -16.91 20.23 -18.33
CA LEU A 628 -16.58 19.36 -19.47
C LEU A 628 -15.06 19.21 -19.64
N GLY A 629 -14.31 20.30 -19.44
CA GLY A 629 -12.84 20.27 -19.46
C GLY A 629 -12.24 19.42 -18.34
N SER A 630 -12.84 19.45 -17.14
CA SER A 630 -12.37 18.70 -15.97
C SER A 630 -12.80 17.22 -15.96
N ALA A 631 -13.98 16.87 -16.51
CA ALA A 631 -14.60 15.54 -16.40
C ALA A 631 -13.70 14.38 -16.86
N PHE A 632 -12.96 14.60 -17.95
CA PHE A 632 -11.98 13.64 -18.48
C PHE A 632 -10.97 13.19 -17.41
N TYR A 633 -10.48 14.12 -16.60
CA TYR A 633 -9.43 13.84 -15.64
C TYR A 633 -9.92 13.10 -14.38
N PHE A 634 -11.22 13.11 -14.08
CA PHE A 634 -11.78 12.22 -13.05
C PHE A 634 -11.72 10.75 -13.46
N GLY A 635 -12.07 10.46 -14.73
CA GLY A 635 -11.96 9.10 -15.28
C GLY A 635 -10.51 8.61 -15.30
N TYR A 636 -9.59 9.47 -15.75
CA TYR A 636 -8.16 9.20 -15.73
C TYR A 636 -7.69 8.88 -14.29
N LEU A 637 -7.99 9.77 -13.34
CA LEU A 637 -7.54 9.67 -11.94
C LEU A 637 -7.94 8.33 -11.30
N VAL A 638 -9.20 7.92 -11.47
CA VAL A 638 -9.72 6.66 -10.89
C VAL A 638 -9.08 5.44 -11.57
N TRP A 639 -8.76 5.53 -12.86
CA TRP A 639 -8.28 4.38 -13.63
C TRP A 639 -6.75 4.22 -13.65
N CYS A 640 -5.97 5.15 -13.09
CA CYS A 640 -4.50 5.05 -13.01
C CYS A 640 -4.00 3.70 -12.44
N PHE A 641 -4.57 3.23 -11.32
CA PHE A 641 -4.13 1.99 -10.67
C PHE A 641 -4.59 0.71 -11.42
N PRO A 642 -5.87 0.59 -11.85
CA PRO A 642 -6.30 -0.49 -12.72
C PRO A 642 -5.49 -0.58 -14.02
N ALA A 643 -5.21 0.55 -14.66
CA ALA A 643 -4.42 0.64 -15.90
C ALA A 643 -3.01 0.03 -15.74
N ALA A 644 -2.33 0.33 -14.63
CA ALA A 644 -1.01 -0.24 -14.33
C ALA A 644 -1.06 -1.77 -14.23
N SER A 645 -2.13 -2.32 -13.63
CA SER A 645 -2.32 -3.77 -13.52
C SER A 645 -2.62 -4.43 -14.88
N LEU A 646 -3.36 -3.76 -15.76
CA LEU A 646 -3.66 -4.26 -17.11
C LEU A 646 -2.41 -4.30 -17.99
N LEU A 647 -1.58 -3.25 -17.93
CA LEU A 647 -0.32 -3.18 -18.68
C LEU A 647 0.67 -4.28 -18.32
N GLN A 648 0.61 -4.81 -17.08
CA GLN A 648 1.44 -5.95 -16.65
C GLN A 648 0.90 -7.30 -17.12
N LYS A 649 -0.40 -7.43 -17.35
CA LYS A 649 -1.06 -8.72 -17.63
C LYS A 649 -1.34 -8.94 -19.13
N LEU A 650 -1.50 -7.87 -19.90
CA LEU A 650 -1.91 -7.93 -21.29
C LEU A 650 -0.78 -7.50 -22.24
N PRO A 651 -0.74 -8.03 -23.47
CA PRO A 651 0.20 -7.56 -24.48
C PRO A 651 -0.03 -6.07 -24.80
N ILE A 652 1.02 -5.26 -24.66
CA ILE A 652 0.92 -3.78 -24.67
C ILE A 652 0.33 -3.28 -26.00
N ALA A 653 0.78 -3.82 -27.14
CA ALA A 653 0.30 -3.34 -28.44
C ALA A 653 -1.18 -3.68 -28.68
N LYS A 654 -1.62 -4.88 -28.29
CA LYS A 654 -3.04 -5.27 -28.37
C LYS A 654 -3.92 -4.46 -27.42
N LEU A 655 -3.44 -4.18 -26.22
CA LEU A 655 -4.14 -3.32 -25.27
C LEU A 655 -4.29 -1.91 -25.83
N MET A 656 -3.21 -1.31 -26.35
CA MET A 656 -3.26 0.00 -27.00
C MET A 656 -4.22 0.01 -28.20
N CYS A 657 -4.18 -1.01 -29.05
CA CYS A 657 -5.12 -1.16 -30.17
C CYS A 657 -6.58 -1.17 -29.71
N GLY A 658 -6.94 -2.01 -28.74
CA GLY A 658 -8.30 -2.09 -28.21
C GLY A 658 -8.77 -0.78 -27.57
N ILE A 659 -7.88 -0.09 -26.88
CA ILE A 659 -8.16 1.21 -26.25
C ILE A 659 -8.44 2.29 -27.29
N ILE A 660 -7.59 2.44 -28.31
CA ILE A 660 -7.76 3.44 -29.36
C ILE A 660 -9.02 3.12 -30.19
N PHE A 661 -9.33 1.85 -30.39
CA PHE A 661 -10.56 1.42 -31.06
C PHE A 661 -11.81 1.87 -30.28
N LEU A 662 -11.88 1.57 -28.98
CA LEU A 662 -12.98 2.02 -28.12
C LEU A 662 -13.03 3.55 -28.02
N TRP A 663 -11.87 4.20 -28.01
CA TRP A 663 -11.75 5.65 -28.02
C TRP A 663 -12.43 6.27 -29.25
N GLY A 664 -12.15 5.74 -30.44
CA GLY A 664 -12.76 6.19 -31.69
C GLY A 664 -14.29 6.05 -31.68
N ILE A 665 -14.81 4.93 -31.14
CA ILE A 665 -16.26 4.71 -30.98
C ILE A 665 -16.88 5.78 -30.07
N ILE A 666 -16.25 6.06 -28.92
CA ILE A 666 -16.76 7.05 -27.97
C ILE A 666 -16.72 8.46 -28.58
N LEU A 667 -15.65 8.82 -29.28
CA LEU A 667 -15.56 10.11 -29.98
C LEU A 667 -16.67 10.30 -31.01
N ILE A 668 -16.93 9.28 -31.85
CA ILE A 668 -18.04 9.32 -32.81
C ILE A 668 -19.37 9.45 -32.06
N SER A 669 -19.53 8.73 -30.95
CA SER A 669 -20.74 8.79 -30.12
C SER A 669 -20.99 10.18 -29.53
N THR A 670 -19.94 10.94 -29.23
CA THR A 670 -20.04 12.33 -28.72
C THR A 670 -20.85 13.22 -29.65
N ALA A 671 -20.72 13.03 -30.97
CA ALA A 671 -21.47 13.81 -31.96
C ALA A 671 -23.01 13.63 -31.89
N TYR A 672 -23.47 12.52 -31.29
CA TYR A 672 -24.89 12.20 -31.16
C TYR A 672 -25.49 12.65 -29.82
N THR A 673 -24.68 13.17 -28.91
CA THR A 673 -25.16 13.65 -27.61
C THR A 673 -25.96 14.95 -27.74
N ARG A 674 -26.92 15.13 -26.84
CA ARG A 674 -27.79 16.32 -26.78
C ARG A 674 -27.91 16.92 -25.38
N THR A 675 -27.23 16.33 -24.40
CA THR A 675 -27.37 16.72 -23.00
C THR A 675 -26.00 16.78 -22.33
N PHE A 676 -25.84 17.74 -21.43
CA PHE A 676 -24.63 17.92 -20.63
C PHE A 676 -24.22 16.65 -19.84
N PRO A 677 -25.11 15.91 -19.15
CA PRO A 677 -24.72 14.68 -18.46
C PRO A 677 -24.16 13.59 -19.38
N ALA A 678 -24.71 13.46 -20.60
CA ALA A 678 -24.17 12.51 -21.58
C ALA A 678 -22.75 12.90 -22.01
N MET A 679 -22.50 14.19 -22.22
CA MET A 679 -21.16 14.71 -22.51
C MET A 679 -20.19 14.40 -21.37
N ILE A 680 -20.58 14.65 -20.11
CA ILE A 680 -19.75 14.32 -18.94
C ILE A 680 -19.43 12.81 -18.88
N ALA A 681 -20.42 11.95 -19.08
CA ALA A 681 -20.23 10.50 -19.06
C ALA A 681 -19.22 10.03 -20.12
N LEU A 682 -19.35 10.49 -21.37
CA LEU A 682 -18.41 10.13 -22.43
C LEU A 682 -17.01 10.66 -22.15
N ARG A 683 -16.87 11.87 -21.59
CA ARG A 683 -15.57 12.43 -21.19
C ARG A 683 -14.90 11.58 -20.09
N VAL A 684 -15.65 11.14 -19.08
CA VAL A 684 -15.12 10.24 -18.04
C VAL A 684 -14.65 8.91 -18.64
N LEU A 685 -15.41 8.33 -19.57
CA LEU A 685 -15.01 7.09 -20.26
C LEU A 685 -13.73 7.26 -21.09
N LEU A 686 -13.57 8.38 -21.79
CA LEU A 686 -12.32 8.70 -22.50
C LEU A 686 -11.14 8.84 -21.53
N GLY A 687 -11.37 9.45 -20.36
CA GLY A 687 -10.37 9.53 -19.29
C GLY A 687 -9.88 8.16 -18.82
N ILE A 688 -10.81 7.22 -18.63
CA ILE A 688 -10.51 5.82 -18.26
C ILE A 688 -9.61 5.17 -19.32
N LEU A 689 -9.89 5.40 -20.60
CA LEU A 689 -9.14 4.84 -21.72
C LEU A 689 -7.73 5.46 -21.87
N GLU A 690 -7.51 6.70 -21.45
CA GLU A 690 -6.20 7.39 -21.56
C GLU A 690 -5.18 6.90 -20.55
N ALA A 691 -5.63 6.52 -19.35
CA ALA A 691 -4.76 6.19 -18.23
C ALA A 691 -3.58 5.24 -18.56
N PRO A 692 -3.73 4.17 -19.38
CA PRO A 692 -2.62 3.29 -19.76
C PRO A 692 -1.77 3.77 -20.95
N ILE A 693 -2.16 4.82 -21.70
CA ILE A 693 -1.48 5.20 -22.95
C ILE A 693 -0.06 5.71 -22.69
N ILE A 694 0.09 6.70 -21.80
CA ILE A 694 1.42 7.27 -21.49
C ILE A 694 2.32 6.24 -20.78
N PRO A 695 1.87 5.54 -19.71
CA PRO A 695 2.68 4.50 -19.08
C PRO A 695 3.05 3.36 -20.03
N GLY A 696 2.12 2.93 -20.89
CA GLY A 696 2.38 1.91 -21.90
C GLY A 696 3.42 2.36 -22.94
N GLY A 697 3.40 3.64 -23.34
CA GLY A 697 4.42 4.23 -24.20
C GLY A 697 5.82 4.22 -23.58
N TYR A 698 5.93 4.57 -22.30
CA TYR A 698 7.20 4.49 -21.57
C TYR A 698 7.68 3.06 -21.37
N LEU A 699 6.80 2.09 -21.11
CA LEU A 699 7.16 0.67 -21.07
C LEU A 699 7.73 0.21 -22.41
N MET A 700 7.11 0.59 -23.53
CA MET A 700 7.65 0.33 -24.87
C MET A 700 9.02 0.98 -25.06
N LEU A 701 9.24 2.22 -24.62
CA LEU A 701 10.57 2.83 -24.71
C LEU A 701 11.62 2.05 -23.91
N THR A 702 11.29 1.59 -22.69
CA THR A 702 12.22 0.82 -21.86
C THR A 702 12.53 -0.57 -22.42
N MET A 703 11.65 -1.16 -23.22
CA MET A 703 11.87 -2.46 -23.87
C MET A 703 12.85 -2.40 -25.05
N TRP A 704 13.05 -1.23 -25.65
CA TRP A 704 13.80 -1.10 -26.91
C TRP A 704 15.02 -0.17 -26.84
N TYR A 705 15.08 0.70 -25.83
CA TYR A 705 16.09 1.74 -25.70
C TYR A 705 16.77 1.74 -24.33
N THR A 706 18.09 1.92 -24.33
CA THR A 706 18.89 1.84 -23.10
C THR A 706 18.83 3.11 -22.26
N ARG A 707 18.91 2.95 -20.94
CA ARG A 707 19.01 4.04 -19.97
C ARG A 707 20.44 4.56 -19.81
N GLN A 708 21.45 3.72 -20.06
CA GLN A 708 22.85 4.12 -20.06
C GLN A 708 23.47 4.12 -21.48
N TYR A 709 24.39 5.05 -21.71
CA TYR A 709 25.21 5.08 -22.91
C TYR A 709 26.49 4.26 -22.69
N VAL A 710 26.61 3.11 -23.34
CA VAL A 710 27.84 2.31 -23.35
C VAL A 710 28.76 2.80 -24.47
N GLN A 711 29.92 3.36 -24.12
CA GLN A 711 30.98 3.68 -25.07
C GLN A 711 31.95 2.50 -25.16
N ILE A 712 31.99 1.85 -26.32
CA ILE A 712 32.96 0.78 -26.64
C ILE A 712 34.16 1.43 -27.34
N GLN A 713 35.37 1.32 -26.79
CA GLN A 713 36.59 1.84 -27.44
C GLN A 713 36.98 0.97 -28.67
N PRO A 714 37.69 1.53 -29.67
CA PRO A 714 38.05 0.81 -30.90
C PRO A 714 39.05 -0.35 -30.71
N ASP A 715 39.70 -0.46 -29.56
CA ASP A 715 40.78 -1.41 -29.25
C ASP A 715 40.30 -2.72 -28.59
N GLY A 716 38.99 -2.91 -28.43
CA GLY A 716 38.43 -4.07 -27.75
C GLY A 716 38.60 -4.08 -26.23
N THR A 717 39.26 -3.07 -25.64
CA THR A 717 39.33 -2.94 -24.18
C THR A 717 38.09 -2.21 -23.67
N LYS A 718 37.28 -2.94 -22.90
CA LYS A 718 36.06 -2.42 -22.26
C LYS A 718 36.42 -1.54 -21.07
N GLU A 719 36.98 -0.36 -21.28
CA GLU A 719 37.20 0.57 -20.15
C GLU A 719 37.03 2.05 -20.50
N LYS A 720 35.79 2.52 -20.32
CA LYS A 720 35.39 3.76 -19.63
C LYS A 720 33.87 3.90 -19.72
N VAL A 721 33.14 3.14 -18.90
CA VAL A 721 31.74 3.50 -18.57
C VAL A 721 31.84 4.58 -17.50
N ALA A 722 31.95 5.83 -17.92
CA ALA A 722 31.81 6.94 -16.98
C ALA A 722 30.39 6.87 -16.40
N ASN A 723 30.27 6.96 -15.07
CA ASN A 723 29.02 7.07 -14.33
C ASN A 723 28.23 8.30 -14.79
N VAL A 724 27.51 8.16 -15.89
CA VAL A 724 26.74 9.21 -16.53
C VAL A 724 25.41 8.58 -16.90
N MET A 725 24.39 8.94 -16.15
CA MET A 725 23.02 8.53 -16.37
C MET A 725 22.45 9.29 -17.58
N ASP A 726 22.89 8.94 -18.78
CA ASP A 726 22.38 9.50 -20.03
C ASP A 726 21.77 8.46 -20.94
N SER A 727 20.46 8.60 -21.06
CA SER A 727 19.56 7.66 -21.67
C SER A 727 19.29 8.02 -23.12
N GLU A 728 19.36 7.01 -23.98
CA GLU A 728 18.73 7.09 -25.30
C GLU A 728 17.23 7.44 -25.16
N GLN A 729 16.63 7.16 -24.00
CA GLN A 729 15.24 7.42 -23.66
C GLN A 729 14.90 8.92 -23.53
N SER A 730 15.79 9.82 -23.09
CA SER A 730 15.46 11.25 -22.89
C SER A 730 15.08 11.94 -24.21
N LEU A 731 15.93 11.81 -25.24
CA LEU A 731 15.65 12.36 -26.57
C LEU A 731 14.36 11.77 -27.15
N ARG A 732 14.18 10.45 -27.01
CA ARG A 732 13.01 9.71 -27.55
C ARG A 732 11.71 10.03 -26.83
N SER A 733 11.78 10.34 -25.54
CA SER A 733 10.65 10.83 -24.77
C SER A 733 10.16 12.17 -25.33
N GLY A 734 11.08 13.07 -25.68
CA GLY A 734 10.73 14.34 -26.34
C GLY A 734 10.19 14.17 -27.77
N LEU A 735 10.74 13.22 -28.55
CA LEU A 735 10.24 12.92 -29.90
C LEU A 735 8.86 12.22 -29.88
N MET A 736 8.61 11.39 -28.87
CA MET A 736 7.33 10.70 -28.67
C MET A 736 6.27 11.68 -28.13
N TYR A 737 6.57 12.41 -27.06
CA TYR A 737 5.61 13.27 -26.37
C TYR A 737 5.62 14.67 -27.00
N THR A 738 4.69 14.90 -27.93
CA THR A 738 4.56 16.15 -28.70
C THR A 738 3.17 16.76 -28.58
N ASN A 739 2.99 18.00 -29.05
CA ASN A 739 1.68 18.68 -29.11
C ASN A 739 1.22 18.86 -30.56
N LEU A 740 1.56 17.93 -31.45
CA LEU A 740 1.21 18.02 -32.87
C LEU A 740 -0.30 17.86 -33.14
N SER A 741 -1.12 17.56 -32.12
CA SER A 741 -2.57 17.40 -32.24
C SER A 741 -3.24 18.60 -32.91
N THR A 742 -2.89 19.82 -32.49
CA THR A 742 -3.46 21.05 -33.05
C THR A 742 -3.10 21.27 -34.51
N PHE A 743 -1.95 20.78 -34.97
CA PHE A 743 -1.58 20.82 -36.39
C PHE A 743 -2.52 20.00 -37.27
N PHE A 744 -3.13 18.96 -36.71
CA PHE A 744 -4.14 18.16 -37.42
C PHE A 744 -5.55 18.71 -37.17
N THR A 745 -5.90 19.03 -35.92
CA THR A 745 -7.27 19.45 -35.59
C THR A 745 -7.62 20.83 -36.12
N ALA A 746 -6.69 21.79 -36.18
CA ALA A 746 -6.99 23.14 -36.66
C ALA A 746 -7.36 23.18 -38.15
N PRO A 747 -6.61 22.56 -39.09
CA PRO A 747 -7.03 22.47 -40.50
C PRO A 747 -8.32 21.66 -40.70
N ILE A 748 -8.49 20.55 -39.98
CA ILE A 748 -9.73 19.76 -40.03
C ILE A 748 -10.91 20.62 -39.56
N GLY A 749 -10.74 21.36 -38.46
CA GLY A 749 -11.76 22.26 -37.91
C GLY A 749 -12.06 23.42 -38.83
N TYR A 750 -11.06 23.98 -39.51
CA TYR A 750 -11.25 25.01 -40.53
C TYR A 750 -12.12 24.50 -41.69
N GLY A 751 -11.83 23.28 -42.19
CA GLY A 751 -12.60 22.64 -43.25
C GLY A 751 -14.04 22.31 -42.83
N VAL A 752 -14.21 21.69 -41.65
CA VAL A 752 -15.53 21.36 -41.09
C VAL A 752 -16.35 22.63 -40.80
N GLY A 753 -15.69 23.71 -40.39
CA GLY A 753 -16.30 25.01 -40.17
C GLY A 753 -16.83 25.70 -41.45
N ALA A 754 -16.54 25.15 -42.64
CA ALA A 754 -17.10 25.61 -43.91
C ALA A 754 -18.40 24.89 -44.31
N ILE A 755 -18.78 23.81 -43.60
CA ILE A 755 -20.01 23.04 -43.88
C ILE A 755 -21.22 23.92 -43.56
N ALA A 756 -22.17 24.01 -44.50
CA ALA A 756 -23.41 24.74 -44.30
C ALA A 756 -24.35 24.01 -43.32
N GLY A 757 -24.99 24.76 -42.43
CA GLY A 757 -25.86 24.25 -41.36
C GLY A 757 -25.24 24.41 -39.97
N GLY A 758 -26.07 24.75 -38.97
CA GLY A 758 -25.66 24.69 -37.57
C GLY A 758 -25.23 23.25 -37.21
N HIS A 759 -24.43 23.08 -36.15
CA HIS A 759 -23.93 21.77 -35.67
C HIS A 759 -22.65 21.21 -36.34
N GLN A 760 -21.78 22.08 -36.87
CA GLN A 760 -20.49 21.69 -37.48
C GLN A 760 -19.60 20.85 -36.53
N TRP A 761 -19.68 21.07 -35.21
CA TRP A 761 -18.93 20.28 -34.23
C TRP A 761 -19.19 18.77 -34.31
N LYS A 762 -20.40 18.34 -34.71
CA LYS A 762 -20.73 16.90 -34.83
C LYS A 762 -19.87 16.20 -35.87
N TRP A 763 -19.71 16.83 -37.04
CA TRP A 763 -18.84 16.34 -38.11
C TRP A 763 -17.37 16.33 -37.69
N PHE A 764 -16.97 17.29 -36.86
CA PHE A 764 -15.62 17.35 -36.32
C PHE A 764 -15.32 16.12 -35.44
N PHE A 765 -16.17 15.82 -34.46
CA PHE A 765 -16.01 14.63 -33.60
C PHE A 765 -16.06 13.30 -34.37
N ILE A 766 -16.95 13.18 -35.36
CA ILE A 766 -17.01 12.00 -36.24
C ILE A 766 -15.69 11.82 -36.99
N THR A 767 -15.12 12.91 -37.52
CA THR A 767 -13.87 12.87 -38.28
C THR A 767 -12.70 12.42 -37.41
N ILE A 768 -12.51 13.03 -36.24
CA ILE A 768 -11.42 12.70 -35.31
C ILE A 768 -11.57 11.26 -34.77
N GLY A 769 -12.80 10.84 -34.45
CA GLY A 769 -13.08 9.47 -34.03
C GLY A 769 -12.80 8.44 -35.13
N SER A 770 -13.13 8.75 -36.39
CA SER A 770 -12.83 7.88 -37.54
C SER A 770 -11.32 7.73 -37.77
N ILE A 771 -10.55 8.82 -37.66
CA ILE A 771 -9.08 8.77 -37.73
C ILE A 771 -8.53 7.85 -36.63
N SER A 772 -9.09 7.94 -35.42
CA SER A 772 -8.68 7.08 -34.30
C SER A 772 -8.97 5.60 -34.58
N LEU A 773 -10.13 5.28 -35.15
CA LEU A 773 -10.45 3.90 -35.56
C LEU A 773 -9.47 3.35 -36.59
N VAL A 774 -9.14 4.13 -37.63
CA VAL A 774 -8.15 3.71 -38.64
C VAL A 774 -6.77 3.51 -37.99
N TRP A 775 -6.37 4.40 -37.09
CA TRP A 775 -5.11 4.28 -36.39
C TRP A 775 -5.03 3.07 -35.46
N SER A 776 -6.14 2.67 -34.84
CA SER A 776 -6.19 1.46 -34.02
C SER A 776 -5.76 0.22 -34.80
N VAL A 777 -6.20 0.12 -36.07
CA VAL A 777 -5.81 -0.95 -36.99
C VAL A 777 -4.32 -0.89 -37.30
N ILE A 778 -3.78 0.31 -37.54
CA ILE A 778 -2.34 0.52 -37.79
C ILE A 778 -1.52 0.07 -36.58
N ILE A 779 -1.91 0.45 -35.36
CA ILE A 779 -1.23 0.02 -34.13
C ILE A 779 -1.30 -1.50 -33.98
N GLY A 780 -2.47 -2.12 -34.19
CA GLY A 780 -2.64 -3.57 -34.12
C GLY A 780 -1.79 -4.35 -35.12
N LEU A 781 -1.48 -3.78 -36.28
CA LEU A 781 -0.68 -4.43 -37.33
C LEU A 781 0.83 -4.15 -37.20
N PHE A 782 1.21 -2.95 -36.80
CA PHE A 782 2.61 -2.48 -36.91
C PHE A 782 3.34 -2.34 -35.58
N LEU A 783 2.64 -2.19 -34.45
CA LEU A 783 3.28 -2.08 -33.13
C LEU A 783 3.56 -3.49 -32.56
N PRO A 784 4.82 -3.85 -32.25
CA PRO A 784 5.15 -5.17 -31.71
C PRO A 784 4.77 -5.32 -30.24
N ASP A 785 4.30 -6.51 -29.83
CA ASP A 785 4.01 -6.82 -28.42
C ASP A 785 5.28 -6.97 -27.55
N ASN A 786 6.37 -7.50 -28.13
CA ASN A 786 7.65 -7.70 -27.44
C ASN A 786 8.80 -7.91 -28.46
N LEU A 787 10.04 -7.91 -27.97
CA LEU A 787 11.28 -8.10 -28.75
C LEU A 787 11.26 -9.39 -29.58
N ILE A 788 10.71 -10.48 -29.04
CA ILE A 788 10.74 -11.81 -29.66
C ILE A 788 9.77 -11.89 -30.85
N ARG A 789 8.58 -11.32 -30.69
CA ARG A 789 7.51 -11.29 -31.72
C ARG A 789 7.71 -10.21 -32.79
N ALA A 790 8.73 -9.36 -32.64
CA ALA A 790 8.99 -8.29 -33.60
C ALA A 790 9.51 -8.85 -34.94
N LYS A 791 8.64 -8.86 -35.95
CA LYS A 791 8.95 -9.39 -37.30
C LYS A 791 9.91 -8.51 -38.11
N PHE A 792 10.14 -7.27 -37.71
CA PHE A 792 10.95 -6.32 -38.47
C PHE A 792 12.43 -6.28 -38.04
N VAL A 793 12.79 -7.02 -37.01
CA VAL A 793 14.13 -7.10 -36.41
C VAL A 793 14.68 -8.50 -36.64
N THR A 794 15.89 -8.61 -37.18
CA THR A 794 16.54 -9.91 -37.43
C THR A 794 17.00 -10.57 -36.13
N GLU A 795 17.30 -11.87 -36.15
CA GLU A 795 17.81 -12.59 -34.97
C GLU A 795 19.11 -11.98 -34.42
N ARG A 796 20.04 -11.56 -35.30
CA ARG A 796 21.25 -10.81 -34.88
C ARG A 796 20.89 -9.47 -34.26
N GLU A 797 19.97 -8.71 -34.84
CA GLU A 797 19.55 -7.41 -34.28
C GLU A 797 18.81 -7.56 -32.93
N LYS A 798 18.04 -8.65 -32.74
CA LYS A 798 17.44 -9.00 -31.44
C LYS A 798 18.52 -9.26 -30.40
N ALA A 799 19.55 -10.05 -30.74
CA ALA A 799 20.69 -10.29 -29.86
C ALA A 799 21.42 -8.98 -29.50
N ILE A 800 21.68 -8.08 -30.47
CA ILE A 800 22.27 -6.75 -30.21
C ILE A 800 21.39 -5.95 -29.23
N THR A 801 20.06 -6.01 -29.37
CA THR A 801 19.15 -5.27 -28.48
C THR A 801 19.18 -5.83 -27.06
N VAL A 802 19.14 -7.17 -26.90
CA VAL A 802 19.23 -7.84 -25.59
C VAL A 802 20.56 -7.52 -24.90
N GLU A 803 21.69 -7.60 -25.63
CA GLU A 803 23.01 -7.29 -25.08
C GLU A 803 23.14 -5.83 -24.64
N ARG A 804 22.54 -4.90 -25.40
CA ARG A 804 22.52 -3.48 -25.04
C ARG A 804 21.68 -3.21 -23.80
N LEU A 805 20.54 -3.90 -23.64
CA LEU A 805 19.67 -3.78 -22.47
C LEU A 805 20.24 -4.48 -21.23
N ARG A 806 21.07 -5.51 -21.41
CA ARG A 806 21.79 -6.20 -20.32
C ARG A 806 22.64 -5.25 -19.48
N ALA A 807 23.22 -4.23 -20.10
CA ALA A 807 24.02 -3.21 -19.43
C ALA A 807 23.21 -2.34 -18.45
N ASP A 808 21.89 -2.26 -18.58
CA ASP A 808 21.06 -1.43 -17.71
C ASP A 808 20.79 -2.06 -16.33
N GLN A 809 21.25 -3.29 -16.07
CA GLN A 809 21.11 -4.02 -14.78
C GLN A 809 19.73 -3.87 -14.12
N THR A 810 18.67 -3.75 -14.92
CA THR A 810 17.31 -3.71 -14.37
C THR A 810 16.96 -5.14 -14.02
N GLY A 811 17.18 -5.47 -12.74
CA GLY A 811 16.93 -6.77 -12.17
C GLY A 811 15.59 -7.34 -12.62
N ILE A 812 15.62 -8.66 -12.81
CA ILE A 812 14.48 -9.54 -13.09
C ILE A 812 13.24 -8.99 -12.39
N GLU A 813 12.24 -8.63 -13.19
CA GLU A 813 10.95 -8.06 -12.81
C GLU A 813 10.47 -8.59 -11.45
N ASN A 814 10.66 -7.78 -10.39
CA ASN A 814 10.29 -8.21 -9.05
C ASN A 814 8.80 -7.92 -8.81
N LYS A 815 7.95 -8.92 -9.08
CA LYS A 815 6.49 -8.83 -8.91
C LYS A 815 6.05 -8.74 -7.43
N THR A 816 6.98 -8.72 -6.48
CA THR A 816 6.68 -8.57 -5.05
C THR A 816 6.46 -7.11 -4.69
N PHE A 817 5.24 -6.78 -4.26
CA PHE A 817 4.90 -5.48 -3.71
C PHE A 817 5.53 -5.31 -2.31
N LYS A 818 6.33 -4.26 -2.11
CA LYS A 818 7.03 -3.95 -0.85
C LYS A 818 6.42 -2.71 -0.20
N LYS A 819 5.69 -2.89 0.90
CA LYS A 819 4.97 -1.80 1.58
C LYS A 819 5.93 -0.74 2.14
N GLU A 820 7.15 -1.14 2.49
CA GLU A 820 8.23 -0.29 3.00
C GLU A 820 8.62 0.74 1.94
N GLN A 821 8.73 0.31 0.67
CA GLN A 821 9.04 1.18 -0.46
C GLN A 821 7.90 2.16 -0.77
N VAL A 822 6.63 1.79 -0.50
CA VAL A 822 5.47 2.70 -0.61
C VAL A 822 5.56 3.80 0.45
N TRP A 823 5.79 3.44 1.71
CA TRP A 823 5.93 4.42 2.78
C TRP A 823 7.17 5.29 2.60
N GLU A 824 8.26 4.72 2.07
CA GLU A 824 9.43 5.51 1.71
C GLU A 824 9.11 6.50 0.59
N ALA A 825 8.40 6.09 -0.47
CA ALA A 825 7.92 6.99 -1.54
C ALA A 825 7.11 8.17 -0.98
N LEU A 826 6.13 7.89 -0.11
CA LEU A 826 5.22 8.88 0.46
C LEU A 826 5.86 9.77 1.54
N ARG A 827 6.98 9.35 2.14
CA ARG A 827 7.76 10.17 3.10
C ARG A 827 8.99 10.81 2.47
N ASP A 828 9.24 10.59 1.18
CA ASP A 828 10.36 11.21 0.49
C ASP A 828 10.01 12.66 0.12
N PRO A 829 10.72 13.68 0.66
CA PRO A 829 10.48 15.07 0.30
C PRO A 829 10.57 15.31 -1.20
N LYS A 830 11.43 14.57 -1.91
CA LYS A 830 11.57 14.62 -3.37
C LYS A 830 10.26 14.31 -4.10
N THR A 831 9.50 13.33 -3.61
CA THR A 831 8.20 12.94 -4.20
C THR A 831 7.21 14.09 -4.13
N TRP A 832 7.14 14.79 -3.00
CA TRP A 832 6.20 15.90 -2.83
C TRP A 832 6.63 17.17 -3.56
N LEU A 833 7.93 17.47 -3.63
CA LEU A 833 8.44 18.54 -4.48
C LEU A 833 8.07 18.30 -5.95
N MET A 834 8.21 17.06 -6.43
CA MET A 834 7.80 16.69 -7.79
C MET A 834 6.28 16.64 -7.96
N PHE A 835 5.52 16.28 -6.93
CA PHE A 835 4.06 16.36 -6.93
C PHE A 835 3.61 17.81 -7.14
N PHE A 836 4.08 18.75 -6.32
CA PHE A 836 3.71 20.15 -6.43
C PHE A 836 4.20 20.77 -7.74
N PHE A 837 5.43 20.47 -8.17
CA PHE A 837 5.91 20.86 -9.49
C PHE A 837 4.96 20.40 -10.61
N ASN A 838 4.55 19.12 -10.60
CA ASN A 838 3.66 18.57 -11.61
C ASN A 838 2.24 19.15 -11.54
N VAL A 839 1.77 19.52 -10.34
CA VAL A 839 0.52 20.30 -10.19
C VAL A 839 0.67 21.65 -10.88
N PHE A 840 1.71 22.42 -10.58
CA PHE A 840 1.85 23.78 -11.08
C PHE A 840 2.16 23.85 -12.57
N VAL A 841 3.15 23.08 -13.04
CA VAL A 841 3.55 23.06 -14.46
C VAL A 841 2.41 22.65 -15.40
N SER A 842 1.41 21.92 -14.89
CA SER A 842 0.26 21.44 -15.68
C SER A 842 -0.95 22.37 -15.66
N ILE A 843 -0.98 23.43 -14.84
CA ILE A 843 -2.09 24.39 -14.81
C ILE A 843 -2.30 25.06 -16.18
N PRO A 844 -1.23 25.53 -16.87
CA PRO A 844 -1.39 26.08 -18.22
C PRO A 844 -1.92 25.04 -19.20
N ASN A 845 -1.64 23.75 -19.01
CA ASN A 845 -2.18 22.68 -19.84
C ASN A 845 -3.72 22.65 -19.79
N GLY A 846 -4.28 22.49 -18.59
CA GLY A 846 -5.72 22.31 -18.43
C GLY A 846 -6.53 23.55 -18.81
N GLY A 847 -5.97 24.75 -18.57
CA GLY A 847 -6.57 26.02 -18.95
C GLY A 847 -6.53 26.25 -20.47
N LEU A 848 -5.33 26.34 -21.04
CA LEU A 848 -5.16 26.73 -22.45
C LEU A 848 -5.78 25.70 -23.40
N THR A 849 -5.67 24.39 -23.13
CA THR A 849 -6.24 23.37 -24.03
C THR A 849 -7.76 23.51 -24.21
N ASN A 850 -8.49 23.94 -23.18
CA ASN A 850 -9.96 24.07 -23.27
C ASN A 850 -10.43 25.47 -23.72
N PHE A 851 -9.66 26.52 -23.43
CA PHE A 851 -10.12 27.91 -23.59
C PHE A 851 -9.36 28.72 -24.65
N GLN A 852 -8.20 28.26 -25.13
CA GLN A 852 -7.36 29.04 -26.04
C GLN A 852 -8.11 29.47 -27.32
N ALA A 853 -8.83 28.58 -27.98
CA ALA A 853 -9.56 28.92 -29.20
C ALA A 853 -10.65 30.00 -28.94
N LEU A 854 -11.27 29.96 -27.76
CA LEU A 854 -12.22 30.98 -27.28
C LEU A 854 -11.51 32.31 -26.97
N VAL A 855 -10.32 32.26 -26.37
CA VAL A 855 -9.48 33.45 -26.11
C VAL A 855 -9.08 34.13 -27.42
N ILE A 856 -8.61 33.37 -28.42
CA ILE A 856 -8.21 33.92 -29.72
C ILE A 856 -9.42 34.52 -30.45
N LYS A 857 -10.57 33.84 -30.46
CA LYS A 857 -11.82 34.42 -30.99
C LYS A 857 -12.19 35.71 -30.26
N GLY A 858 -11.97 35.75 -28.94
CA GLY A 858 -12.14 36.94 -28.09
C GLY A 858 -11.28 38.14 -28.47
N LEU A 859 -10.17 37.92 -29.19
CA LEU A 859 -9.31 39.00 -29.70
C LEU A 859 -9.84 39.63 -31.00
N GLY A 860 -10.98 39.17 -31.52
CA GLY A 860 -11.64 39.73 -32.71
C GLY A 860 -11.50 38.89 -33.99
N TYR A 861 -10.90 37.70 -33.92
CA TYR A 861 -10.81 36.77 -35.05
C TYR A 861 -12.10 35.94 -35.20
N ASP A 862 -12.47 35.59 -36.43
CA ASP A 862 -13.58 34.66 -36.68
C ASP A 862 -13.24 33.23 -36.19
N SER A 863 -14.25 32.39 -35.96
CA SER A 863 -14.06 31.03 -35.43
C SER A 863 -13.08 30.17 -36.24
N ARG A 864 -13.05 30.30 -37.58
CA ARG A 864 -12.19 29.47 -38.43
C ARG A 864 -10.75 29.96 -38.39
N THR A 865 -10.55 31.28 -38.48
CA THR A 865 -9.22 31.88 -38.32
C THR A 865 -8.65 31.64 -36.93
N ALA A 866 -9.49 31.75 -35.88
CA ALA A 866 -9.08 31.50 -34.50
C ALA A 866 -8.51 30.09 -34.30
N LEU A 867 -9.07 29.08 -34.98
CA LEU A 867 -8.54 27.71 -34.97
C LEU A 867 -7.17 27.63 -35.62
N LEU A 868 -6.98 28.20 -36.81
CA LEU A 868 -5.66 28.19 -37.48
C LEU A 868 -4.59 28.88 -36.63
N LEU A 869 -4.96 29.94 -35.93
CA LEU A 869 -4.06 30.67 -35.02
C LEU A 869 -3.69 29.89 -33.74
N THR A 870 -4.26 28.70 -33.50
CA THR A 870 -3.78 27.79 -32.45
C THR A 870 -2.59 26.92 -32.91
N MET A 871 -2.33 26.78 -34.21
CA MET A 871 -1.23 25.95 -34.73
C MET A 871 0.17 26.40 -34.27
N PRO A 872 0.51 27.71 -34.23
CA PRO A 872 1.83 28.14 -33.77
C PRO A 872 2.12 27.77 -32.32
N GLU A 873 1.12 27.75 -31.45
CA GLU A 873 1.27 27.25 -30.06
C GLU A 873 1.68 25.77 -30.05
N ALA A 874 1.05 24.93 -30.87
CA ALA A 874 1.44 23.53 -31.00
C ALA A 874 2.87 23.36 -31.53
N ALA A 875 3.31 24.25 -32.42
CA ALA A 875 4.70 24.30 -32.88
C ALA A 875 5.64 24.63 -31.72
N VAL A 876 5.35 25.70 -30.97
CA VAL A 876 6.16 26.14 -29.83
C VAL A 876 6.25 25.05 -28.76
N ALA A 877 5.12 24.41 -28.42
CA ALA A 877 5.09 23.32 -27.45
C ALA A 877 5.94 22.12 -27.91
N THR A 878 5.84 21.73 -29.18
CA THR A 878 6.59 20.60 -29.75
C THR A 878 8.07 20.91 -29.88
N VAL A 879 8.42 22.11 -30.34
CA VAL A 879 9.80 22.59 -30.40
C VAL A 879 10.41 22.67 -29.02
N SER A 880 9.67 23.15 -28.01
CA SER A 880 10.12 23.13 -26.61
C SER A 880 10.43 21.71 -26.14
N SER A 881 9.57 20.73 -26.44
CA SER A 881 9.83 19.32 -26.15
C SER A 881 11.16 18.85 -26.73
N TRP A 882 11.43 19.14 -28.01
CA TRP A 882 12.67 18.75 -28.67
C TRP A 882 13.89 19.52 -28.15
N LEU A 883 13.77 20.82 -27.90
CA LEU A 883 14.85 21.67 -27.40
C LEU A 883 15.27 21.29 -26.00
N CYS A 884 14.32 21.12 -25.07
CA CYS A 884 14.63 20.78 -23.69
C CYS A 884 15.20 19.35 -23.58
N ASN A 885 14.54 18.35 -24.18
CA ASN A 885 14.99 16.96 -24.09
C ASN A 885 16.25 16.69 -24.92
N GLY A 886 16.34 17.29 -26.11
CA GLY A 886 17.54 17.25 -26.95
C GLY A 886 18.70 18.03 -26.33
N GLY A 887 18.42 19.14 -25.66
CA GLY A 887 19.38 19.92 -24.89
C GLY A 887 19.97 19.11 -23.73
N VAL A 888 19.14 18.43 -22.94
CA VAL A 888 19.62 17.48 -21.92
C VAL A 888 20.52 16.45 -22.59
N TRP A 889 20.02 15.73 -23.59
CA TRP A 889 20.78 14.68 -24.29
C TRP A 889 22.14 15.16 -24.83
N TYR A 890 22.20 16.36 -25.41
CA TYR A 890 23.42 16.92 -25.98
C TYR A 890 24.42 17.37 -24.90
N LEU A 891 23.95 18.14 -23.91
CA LEU A 891 24.80 18.71 -22.87
C LEU A 891 25.40 17.64 -21.98
N THR A 892 24.62 16.62 -21.62
CA THR A 892 25.10 15.55 -20.76
C THR A 892 26.05 14.61 -21.53
N ARG A 893 25.86 14.42 -22.84
CA ARG A 893 26.84 13.74 -23.71
C ARG A 893 28.16 14.51 -23.83
N ARG A 894 28.12 15.84 -23.91
CA ARG A 894 29.32 16.69 -24.09
C ARG A 894 30.05 16.94 -22.78
N TRP A 895 29.29 17.15 -21.71
CA TRP A 895 29.73 17.47 -20.36
C TRP A 895 29.02 16.57 -19.35
N PRO A 896 29.44 15.31 -19.25
CA PRO A 896 28.80 14.30 -18.40
C PRO A 896 28.72 14.63 -16.90
N LYS A 897 29.58 15.53 -16.42
CA LYS A 897 29.57 16.00 -15.03
C LYS A 897 28.56 17.13 -14.77
N LEU A 898 27.98 17.70 -15.82
CA LEU A 898 27.08 18.85 -15.74
C LEU A 898 25.64 18.38 -15.45
N GLN A 899 25.15 18.68 -14.24
CA GLN A 899 23.77 18.43 -13.82
C GLN A 899 22.86 19.54 -14.35
N CYS A 900 22.52 19.46 -15.63
CA CYS A 900 21.84 20.52 -16.37
C CYS A 900 20.30 20.41 -16.40
N ARG A 901 19.70 19.38 -15.79
CA ARG A 901 18.27 19.05 -16.03
C ARG A 901 17.33 20.10 -15.42
N VAL A 902 17.52 20.45 -14.16
CA VAL A 902 16.78 21.49 -13.43
C VAL A 902 17.04 22.86 -14.07
N GLY A 903 18.28 23.14 -14.50
CA GLY A 903 18.60 24.37 -15.22
C GLY A 903 17.80 24.53 -16.52
N ILE A 904 17.68 23.45 -17.30
CA ILE A 904 16.86 23.44 -18.53
C ILE A 904 15.37 23.59 -18.21
N ILE A 905 14.87 22.92 -17.16
CA ILE A 905 13.47 23.06 -16.72
C ILE A 905 13.19 24.51 -16.34
N ILE A 906 14.00 25.11 -15.46
CA ILE A 906 13.85 26.51 -15.02
C ILE A 906 13.92 27.46 -16.23
N GLY A 907 14.87 27.25 -17.15
CA GLY A 907 15.00 28.08 -18.35
C GLY A 907 13.74 28.06 -19.22
N GLY A 908 13.11 26.89 -19.40
CA GLY A 908 11.86 26.78 -20.15
C GLY A 908 10.66 27.36 -19.40
N GLU A 909 10.58 27.19 -18.08
CA GLU A 909 9.52 27.81 -17.27
C GLU A 909 9.62 29.34 -17.26
N ILE A 910 10.83 29.91 -17.26
CA ILE A 910 11.04 31.37 -17.37
C ILE A 910 10.46 31.90 -18.68
N ILE A 911 10.60 31.18 -19.79
CA ILE A 911 10.02 31.58 -21.08
C ILE A 911 8.49 31.64 -20.98
N GLY A 912 7.87 30.62 -20.38
CA GLY A 912 6.42 30.59 -20.15
C GLY A 912 5.94 31.67 -19.16
N MET A 913 6.73 31.95 -18.13
CA MET A 913 6.49 33.01 -17.15
C MET A 913 6.49 34.40 -17.82
N ILE A 914 7.53 34.71 -18.60
CA ILE A 914 7.64 35.97 -19.34
C ILE A 914 6.45 36.15 -20.29
N ALA A 915 6.08 35.08 -21.00
CA ALA A 915 4.90 35.08 -21.86
C ALA A 915 3.61 35.38 -21.07
N SER A 916 3.46 34.82 -19.88
CA SER A 916 2.29 35.06 -19.02
C SER A 916 2.25 36.49 -18.46
N VAL A 917 3.40 37.09 -18.15
CA VAL A 917 3.51 38.51 -17.80
C VAL A 917 3.03 39.38 -18.96
N PHE A 918 3.44 39.09 -20.19
CA PHE A 918 2.97 39.82 -21.36
C PHE A 918 1.46 39.65 -21.60
N LEU A 919 0.91 38.44 -21.42
CA LEU A 919 -0.53 38.22 -21.52
C LEU A 919 -1.35 39.07 -20.53
N TYR A 920 -0.79 39.30 -19.33
CA TYR A 920 -1.43 40.05 -18.26
C TYR A 920 -1.25 41.58 -18.40
N THR A 921 -0.10 42.03 -18.87
CA THR A 921 0.28 43.46 -18.89
C THR A 921 0.03 44.16 -20.23
N LEU A 922 0.04 43.43 -21.35
CA LEU A 922 -0.15 44.05 -22.67
C LEU A 922 -1.57 44.62 -22.82
N PRO A 923 -1.69 45.82 -23.41
CA PRO A 923 -2.98 46.44 -23.63
C PRO A 923 -3.81 45.66 -24.66
N LEU A 924 -5.13 45.79 -24.56
CA LEU A 924 -6.09 45.01 -25.35
C LEU A 924 -5.95 45.21 -26.87
N ASN A 925 -5.44 46.37 -27.29
CA ASN A 925 -5.18 46.72 -28.68
C ASN A 925 -3.89 46.07 -29.25
N ALA A 926 -3.00 45.53 -28.40
CA ALA A 926 -1.78 44.85 -28.83
C ALA A 926 -2.04 43.39 -29.22
N ILE A 927 -2.97 43.16 -30.14
CA ILE A 927 -3.50 41.83 -30.52
C ILE A 927 -2.37 40.86 -30.90
N HIS A 928 -1.43 41.30 -31.75
CA HIS A 928 -0.31 40.46 -32.20
C HIS A 928 0.65 40.08 -31.05
N GLY A 929 0.93 41.02 -30.15
CA GLY A 929 1.78 40.77 -28.98
C GLY A 929 1.14 39.78 -28.00
N ARG A 930 -0.16 39.91 -27.77
CA ARG A 930 -0.91 38.97 -26.90
C ARG A 930 -1.01 37.58 -27.52
N LEU A 931 -1.17 37.50 -28.84
CA LEU A 931 -1.20 36.22 -29.55
C LEU A 931 0.17 35.51 -29.50
N ALA A 932 1.26 36.24 -29.71
CA ALA A 932 2.62 35.70 -29.56
C ALA A 932 2.88 35.23 -28.13
N ALA A 933 2.45 36.00 -27.13
CA ALA A 933 2.54 35.63 -25.73
C ALA A 933 1.70 34.37 -25.41
N LEU A 934 0.51 34.23 -26.01
CA LEU A 934 -0.33 33.02 -25.86
C LEU A 934 0.36 31.77 -26.41
N TRP A 935 1.05 31.88 -27.54
CA TRP A 935 1.82 30.77 -28.11
C TRP A 935 3.01 30.38 -27.23
N MET A 936 3.76 31.38 -26.74
CA MET A 936 4.92 31.15 -25.87
C MET A 936 4.52 30.63 -24.48
N ALA A 937 3.30 30.87 -24.02
CA ALA A 937 2.78 30.35 -22.76
C ALA A 937 2.59 28.82 -22.72
N LYS A 938 2.78 28.09 -23.83
CA LYS A 938 2.82 26.62 -23.88
C LYS A 938 4.23 26.03 -23.86
N PHE A 939 5.27 26.87 -23.76
CA PHE A 939 6.66 26.42 -23.75
C PHE A 939 6.96 25.46 -22.58
N PHE A 940 6.13 25.41 -21.52
CA PHE A 940 6.26 24.47 -20.40
C PHE A 940 6.25 22.98 -20.77
N LEU A 941 5.77 22.60 -21.97
CA LEU A 941 5.69 21.18 -22.35
C LEU A 941 7.07 20.49 -22.33
N GLY A 942 8.12 21.17 -22.80
CA GLY A 942 9.49 20.65 -22.75
C GLY A 942 9.98 20.43 -21.32
N PRO A 943 9.96 21.45 -20.45
CA PRO A 943 10.21 21.32 -19.01
C PRO A 943 9.42 20.17 -18.35
N TYR A 944 8.12 20.04 -18.63
CA TYR A 944 7.29 18.95 -18.11
C TYR A 944 7.83 17.57 -18.49
N ILE A 945 8.17 17.34 -19.76
CA ILE A 945 8.68 16.04 -20.23
C ILE A 945 10.06 15.73 -19.63
N VAL A 946 10.95 16.73 -19.52
CA VAL A 946 12.24 16.56 -18.84
C VAL A 946 12.02 16.17 -17.37
N SER A 947 11.01 16.75 -16.71
CA SER A 947 10.66 16.41 -15.33
C SER A 947 10.18 14.95 -15.16
N LEU A 948 9.42 14.41 -16.13
CA LEU A 948 9.00 13.00 -16.12
C LEU A 948 10.21 12.07 -16.22
N ALA A 949 11.16 12.39 -17.09
CA ALA A 949 12.42 11.66 -17.20
C ALA A 949 13.25 11.76 -15.90
N LEU A 950 13.28 12.94 -15.28
CA LEU A 950 13.97 13.17 -14.00
C LEU A 950 13.41 12.31 -12.86
N ASN A 951 12.09 12.13 -12.82
CA ASN A 951 11.43 11.24 -11.85
C ASN A 951 11.88 9.78 -11.99
N VAL A 952 11.91 9.25 -13.22
CA VAL A 952 12.41 7.88 -13.48
C VAL A 952 13.90 7.78 -13.11
N ALA A 953 14.65 8.86 -13.29
CA ALA A 953 16.08 8.91 -13.05
C ALA A 953 16.41 8.83 -11.53
N ASN A 954 15.66 9.53 -10.69
CA ASN A 954 16.00 9.78 -9.29
C ASN A 954 15.36 8.84 -8.26
N ILE A 955 14.72 7.77 -8.71
CA ILE A 955 13.99 6.84 -7.85
C ILE A 955 14.48 5.43 -8.13
N ALA A 956 14.86 4.71 -7.08
CA ALA A 956 15.19 3.29 -7.11
C ALA A 956 14.25 2.50 -6.18
N GLY A 957 14.20 1.18 -6.38
CA GLY A 957 13.19 0.31 -5.77
C GLY A 957 11.94 0.15 -6.65
N HIS A 958 11.57 -1.09 -6.96
CA HIS A 958 10.47 -1.40 -7.89
C HIS A 958 9.12 -0.82 -7.42
N THR A 959 8.72 -1.10 -6.18
CA THR A 959 7.45 -0.62 -5.62
C THR A 959 7.49 0.90 -5.37
N LYS A 960 8.65 1.46 -5.02
CA LYS A 960 8.84 2.92 -4.86
C LYS A 960 8.60 3.64 -6.20
N LYS A 961 9.21 3.17 -7.28
CA LYS A 961 9.04 3.73 -8.64
C LYS A 961 7.58 3.75 -9.05
N VAL A 962 6.87 2.62 -8.92
CA VAL A 962 5.44 2.53 -9.27
C VAL A 962 4.61 3.52 -8.44
N THR A 963 4.87 3.60 -7.14
CA THR A 963 4.16 4.51 -6.22
C THR A 963 4.36 5.97 -6.60
N VAL A 964 5.60 6.40 -6.82
CA VAL A 964 5.88 7.81 -7.15
C VAL A 964 5.31 8.17 -8.52
N GLN A 965 5.38 7.26 -9.50
CA GLN A 965 4.76 7.51 -10.80
C GLN A 965 3.24 7.70 -10.67
N ALA A 966 2.55 6.87 -9.87
CA ALA A 966 1.13 7.06 -9.61
C ALA A 966 0.85 8.43 -8.96
N VAL A 967 1.65 8.86 -7.99
CA VAL A 967 1.54 10.18 -7.35
C VAL A 967 1.70 11.33 -8.36
N ILE A 968 2.63 11.22 -9.30
CA ILE A 968 2.84 12.22 -10.36
C ILE A 968 1.65 12.29 -11.31
N PHE A 969 1.08 11.15 -11.72
CA PHE A 969 -0.13 11.14 -12.55
C PHE A 969 -1.36 11.66 -11.81
N ILE A 970 -1.46 11.43 -10.50
CA ILE A 970 -2.47 12.06 -9.65
C ILE A 970 -2.30 13.59 -9.66
N ALA A 971 -1.07 14.11 -9.52
CA ALA A 971 -0.78 15.53 -9.60
C ALA A 971 -1.22 16.14 -10.95
N TYR A 972 -0.91 15.45 -12.05
CA TYR A 972 -1.33 15.84 -13.40
C TYR A 972 -2.87 15.91 -13.49
N CYS A 973 -3.60 14.91 -12.99
CA CYS A 973 -5.06 14.93 -13.00
C CYS A 973 -5.64 16.06 -12.15
N ILE A 974 -5.14 16.24 -10.92
CA ILE A 974 -5.56 17.32 -10.01
C ILE A 974 -5.40 18.68 -10.69
N SER A 975 -4.24 18.92 -11.30
CA SER A 975 -3.95 20.17 -12.00
C SER A 975 -4.96 20.46 -13.11
N ASN A 976 -5.24 19.47 -13.96
CA ASN A 976 -6.15 19.65 -15.08
C ASN A 976 -7.64 19.65 -14.66
N ILE A 977 -7.98 19.18 -13.45
CA ILE A 977 -9.31 19.39 -12.84
C ILE A 977 -9.45 20.84 -12.37
N ILE A 978 -8.42 21.39 -11.71
CA ILE A 978 -8.42 22.74 -11.13
C ILE A 978 -8.33 23.81 -12.24
N ALA A 979 -7.49 23.62 -13.26
CA ALA A 979 -7.15 24.68 -14.20
C ALA A 979 -8.35 25.30 -14.97
N PRO A 980 -9.31 24.53 -15.52
CA PRO A 980 -10.52 25.08 -16.15
C PRO A 980 -11.35 25.98 -15.22
N GLN A 981 -11.27 25.78 -13.90
CA GLN A 981 -12.09 26.50 -12.92
C GLN A 981 -11.62 27.95 -12.71
N PHE A 982 -10.40 28.30 -13.15
CA PHE A 982 -9.94 29.69 -13.18
C PHE A 982 -10.51 30.50 -14.36
N PHE A 983 -11.05 29.84 -15.37
CA PHE A 983 -11.61 30.46 -16.58
C PHE A 983 -13.10 30.71 -16.38
N LYS A 984 -13.43 31.72 -15.56
CA LYS A 984 -14.82 32.04 -15.20
C LYS A 984 -15.59 32.66 -16.36
N ALA A 985 -16.86 32.30 -16.48
CA ALA A 985 -17.74 32.80 -17.54
C ALA A 985 -17.90 34.33 -17.54
N ASN A 986 -17.95 34.95 -16.37
CA ASN A 986 -18.06 36.40 -16.20
C ASN A 986 -16.79 37.18 -16.59
N GLN A 987 -15.68 36.48 -16.86
CA GLN A 987 -14.41 37.04 -17.28
C GLN A 987 -14.11 36.77 -18.75
N ALA A 988 -15.04 36.10 -19.45
CA ALA A 988 -14.93 35.91 -20.89
C ALA A 988 -14.91 37.26 -21.62
N PRO A 989 -14.16 37.39 -22.72
CA PRO A 989 -13.37 36.34 -23.37
C PRO A 989 -11.88 36.31 -22.98
N LEU A 990 -11.45 37.17 -22.06
CA LEU A 990 -10.03 37.41 -21.76
C LEU A 990 -9.50 36.59 -20.59
N TYR A 991 -10.38 36.18 -19.68
CA TYR A 991 -10.09 35.35 -18.50
C TYR A 991 -8.87 35.80 -17.68
N PRO A 992 -8.82 37.06 -17.18
CA PRO A 992 -7.71 37.58 -16.38
C PRO A 992 -7.33 36.71 -15.18
N LEU A 993 -8.29 36.07 -14.49
CA LEU A 993 -7.98 35.13 -13.40
C LEU A 993 -7.25 33.88 -13.91
N GLY A 994 -7.67 33.34 -15.07
CA GLY A 994 -6.99 32.23 -15.73
C GLY A 994 -5.55 32.58 -16.09
N MET A 995 -5.32 33.77 -16.65
CA MET A 995 -3.97 34.25 -16.98
C MET A 995 -3.11 34.47 -15.72
N GLY A 996 -3.69 35.04 -14.66
CA GLY A 996 -3.03 35.20 -13.38
C GLY A 996 -2.67 33.88 -12.71
N ALA A 997 -3.56 32.88 -12.79
CA ALA A 997 -3.30 31.54 -12.27
C ALA A 997 -2.16 30.84 -13.02
N ILE A 998 -2.08 31.01 -14.34
CA ILE A 998 -0.97 30.51 -15.17
C ILE A 998 0.36 31.16 -14.74
N LEU A 999 0.39 32.48 -14.55
CA LEU A 999 1.58 33.19 -14.07
C LEU A 999 2.03 32.70 -12.69
N GLY A 1000 1.09 32.59 -11.74
CA GLY A 1000 1.38 32.09 -10.40
C GLY A 1000 1.89 30.65 -10.42
N ALA A 1001 1.32 29.80 -11.29
CA ALA A 1001 1.76 28.43 -11.47
C ALA A 1001 3.20 28.34 -12.00
N TYR A 1002 3.59 29.19 -12.95
CA TYR A 1002 4.98 29.25 -13.43
C TYR A 1002 5.97 29.60 -12.31
N VAL A 1003 5.66 30.61 -11.50
CA VAL A 1003 6.52 31.02 -10.37
C VAL A 1003 6.66 29.88 -9.36
N LEU A 1004 5.55 29.23 -9.00
CA LEU A 1004 5.55 28.12 -8.06
C LEU A 1004 6.25 26.87 -8.62
N ALA A 1005 6.14 26.61 -9.93
CA ALA A 1005 6.87 25.55 -10.61
C ALA A 1005 8.40 25.80 -10.56
N ILE A 1006 8.85 27.01 -10.82
CA ILE A 1006 10.28 27.40 -10.73
C ILE A 1006 10.79 27.22 -9.29
N ILE A 1007 10.05 27.68 -8.29
CA ILE A 1007 10.43 27.54 -6.87
C ILE A 1007 10.53 26.06 -6.50
N THR A 1008 9.51 25.26 -6.82
CA THR A 1008 9.47 23.83 -6.43
C THR A 1008 10.57 23.01 -7.12
N ILE A 1009 10.86 23.24 -8.40
CA ILE A 1009 11.95 22.53 -9.09
C ILE A 1009 13.34 23.00 -8.61
N ALA A 1010 13.51 24.27 -8.27
CA ALA A 1010 14.75 24.77 -7.69
C ALA A 1010 15.01 24.12 -6.32
N LEU A 1011 13.99 24.03 -5.47
CA LEU A 1011 14.06 23.32 -4.19
C LEU A 1011 14.38 21.83 -4.36
N TYR A 1012 13.80 21.18 -5.39
CA TYR A 1012 14.13 19.81 -5.75
C TYR A 1012 15.61 19.66 -6.12
N GLY A 1013 16.13 20.53 -6.99
CA GLY A 1013 17.54 20.53 -7.39
C GLY A 1013 18.48 20.75 -6.22
N LEU A 1014 18.17 21.72 -5.34
CA LEU A 1014 18.93 21.99 -4.12
C LEU A 1014 18.92 20.80 -3.15
N TYR A 1015 17.78 20.13 -3.00
CA TYR A 1015 17.68 18.92 -2.18
C TYR A 1015 18.55 17.78 -2.74
N CYS A 1016 18.47 17.52 -4.05
CA CYS A 1016 19.29 16.51 -4.71
C CYS A 1016 20.79 16.81 -4.59
N TYR A 1017 21.17 18.08 -4.76
CA TYR A 1017 22.55 18.54 -4.56
C TYR A 1017 23.02 18.31 -3.11
N TRP A 1018 22.25 18.80 -2.13
CA TRP A 1018 22.56 18.67 -0.71
C TRP A 1018 22.72 17.21 -0.27
N GLU A 1019 21.78 16.35 -0.69
CA GLU A 1019 21.80 14.94 -0.35
C GLU A 1019 22.97 14.20 -1.01
N ASN A 1020 23.34 14.55 -2.25
CA ASN A 1020 24.54 14.03 -2.87
C ASN A 1020 25.82 14.49 -2.17
N CYS A 1021 25.91 15.76 -1.75
CA CYS A 1021 27.04 16.25 -0.95
C CYS A 1021 27.15 15.53 0.40
N ARG A 1022 26.01 15.20 1.04
CA ARG A 1022 25.98 14.40 2.27
C ARG A 1022 26.50 12.98 2.01
N ARG A 1023 26.07 12.35 0.92
CA ARG A 1023 26.49 10.99 0.53
C ARG A 1023 27.97 10.93 0.15
N ASP A 1024 28.47 11.94 -0.56
CA ASP A 1024 29.88 12.05 -0.93
C ASP A 1024 30.82 12.16 0.30
N ARG A 1025 30.31 12.55 1.48
CA ARG A 1025 31.07 12.55 2.74
C ARG A 1025 31.09 11.20 3.46
N VAL A 1026 30.12 10.33 3.18
CA VAL A 1026 29.91 9.06 3.91
C VAL A 1026 30.38 7.85 3.09
N ASP A 1027 30.33 7.94 1.77
CA ASP A 1027 30.71 6.86 0.85
C ASP A 1027 32.24 6.84 0.60
N SER A 1028 32.94 5.95 1.31
CA SER A 1028 34.39 5.75 1.21
C SER A 1028 34.83 5.03 -0.08
N THR A 1029 33.92 4.36 -0.77
CA THR A 1029 34.14 3.58 -2.02
C THR A 1029 33.80 4.37 -3.29
N ARG A 1030 33.89 5.70 -3.20
CA ARG A 1030 33.50 6.63 -4.27
C ARG A 1030 34.20 6.30 -5.59
N GLY A 1031 33.40 5.89 -6.59
CA GLY A 1031 33.88 5.69 -7.96
C GLY A 1031 34.30 4.25 -8.29
N GLU A 1032 34.11 3.31 -7.36
CA GLU A 1032 34.26 1.89 -7.65
C GLU A 1032 33.17 1.38 -8.62
N ARG A 1033 33.54 0.39 -9.44
CA ARG A 1033 32.76 -0.07 -10.61
C ARG A 1033 31.68 -1.09 -10.26
N VAL A 1034 31.90 -1.86 -9.20
CA VAL A 1034 31.05 -2.98 -8.79
C VAL A 1034 30.90 -2.92 -7.28
N HIS A 1035 29.69 -2.62 -6.84
CA HIS A 1035 29.32 -2.60 -5.44
C HIS A 1035 28.66 -3.95 -5.11
N VAL A 1036 29.49 -4.96 -4.80
CA VAL A 1036 29.06 -6.35 -4.53
C VAL A 1036 28.01 -6.43 -3.41
N ASP A 1037 27.99 -5.44 -2.52
CA ASP A 1037 27.09 -5.31 -1.38
C ASP A 1037 25.68 -4.81 -1.76
N THR A 1038 25.52 -4.11 -2.89
CA THR A 1038 24.24 -3.55 -3.35
C THR A 1038 23.73 -4.15 -4.66
N ASP A 1039 24.59 -4.83 -5.41
CA ASP A 1039 24.25 -5.47 -6.68
C ASP A 1039 23.12 -6.52 -6.53
N PHE A 1040 22.18 -6.50 -7.47
CA PHE A 1040 20.99 -7.38 -7.54
C PHE A 1040 20.01 -7.32 -6.34
N LYS A 1041 20.21 -6.41 -5.38
CA LYS A 1041 19.24 -6.15 -4.31
C LYS A 1041 18.26 -5.05 -4.74
N ASP A 1042 16.95 -5.30 -4.61
CA ASP A 1042 15.89 -4.30 -4.85
C ASP A 1042 15.83 -3.29 -3.68
N LEU A 1043 16.91 -2.53 -3.53
CA LEU A 1043 17.10 -1.42 -2.60
C LEU A 1043 16.53 -0.12 -3.20
N THR A 1044 16.01 0.74 -2.34
CA THR A 1044 15.56 2.08 -2.74
C THR A 1044 16.72 3.06 -2.90
N ASP A 1045 16.46 4.23 -3.48
CA ASP A 1045 17.46 5.32 -3.61
C ASP A 1045 17.95 5.83 -2.25
N LYS A 1046 17.16 5.67 -1.17
CA LYS A 1046 17.60 5.98 0.20
C LYS A 1046 18.47 4.88 0.80
N GLN A 1047 18.14 3.61 0.54
CA GLN A 1047 18.87 2.45 1.08
C GLN A 1047 20.21 2.23 0.37
N ASN A 1048 20.30 2.51 -0.92
CA ASN A 1048 21.55 2.41 -1.67
C ASN A 1048 22.40 3.68 -1.45
N VAL A 1049 23.47 3.56 -0.65
CA VAL A 1049 24.41 4.65 -0.33
C VAL A 1049 25.20 5.10 -1.57
N HIS A 1050 25.42 4.21 -2.53
CA HIS A 1050 26.10 4.52 -3.80
C HIS A 1050 25.18 5.20 -4.82
N PHE A 1051 23.87 5.22 -4.60
CA PHE A 1051 22.93 5.93 -5.48
C PHE A 1051 23.21 7.44 -5.47
N ARG A 1052 23.34 8.04 -6.65
CA ARG A 1052 23.51 9.48 -6.84
C ARG A 1052 22.34 10.05 -7.62
N TYR A 1053 21.73 11.09 -7.07
CA TYR A 1053 20.65 11.81 -7.74
C TYR A 1053 21.22 12.65 -8.89
N VAL A 1054 20.45 12.81 -9.96
CA VAL A 1054 20.71 13.78 -11.03
C VAL A 1054 19.79 14.97 -10.85
N TRP A 1055 20.22 16.14 -11.30
CA TRP A 1055 19.41 17.34 -11.25
C TRP A 1055 19.78 18.29 -12.38
#